data_AF-W2I833-F1
#
_entry.id   AF-W2I833-F1
#
_cell.length_a   1.000
_cell.length_b   1.000
_cell.length_c   1.000
_cell.angle_alpha   90.00
_cell.angle_beta   90.00
_cell.angle_gamma   90.00
#
_symmetry.space_group_name_H-M   'P 1'
#
loop_
_entity.id
_entity.type
_entity.pdbx_description
1 polymer ?
#
loop_
_entity_poly.entity_id
_entity_poly.type
_entity_poly.pdbx_seq_one_letter_code
_entity_poly.pdbx_strand_id
1 'polypeptide(L)'
;MLAENEVIPRELYDRSAFVYDQIWDFDVMHGCQCDAGFHGHSCSLKNCPVGDDPLTAGQVNEVQLIQCLTTYQKQAIVLQADVPLTKGKFILKFGKQYTRPISFKALADQDSFGPSVATSLLALQGVDAVAVIRTDPLPTRTEWSITFPTSNTKHNAVVPGWRSVEVQQFICAADSGVFAITFGNETIRSIPYNADSNTFVAFLSKFSFYGQINVSLMTHTGAATNNVCTTGGTFVTITFSALWHRALVDDLPPMTFSTLDLKGVQTLFLGNINGFIDEETKEVIKGFDSCRVAEEQQFLCGATGGNFALTFEDGTKITGLPYSITADTLKATIQSKVSYVVDIDVIFADGQSTFCSDFGTTTIIRFVVVKATSGNGDLADILADHTNNGGMDGLVHIANRLQFASSFTETVKGSSCEPLDQTFSTDATSQMQTLVELGGGSFTVTFRGATTRPIPAQSTAQQLKTLLLELPSIQGIDVSFSGSQTCETPANLARLTFTQNFGNLPTIVVQGNEMSAGSSVVAAGGGNVISNVVSVDGTKESEVCSNRGYCDDTNLGRCICHTGYTNSDGNGSISTLEFNRGDCGAPSRIPVGCPGDLACSGHGTCSDRLSYRCSCSKGWRGGDCSERVCPFGYSWFDYPSEDNVAHQIRTECSGVGDCDRSNAKCKCQPPYTGSACDLMACGGSEVECNGNGQCLTLYDLAPMIRVNGVTRDFTYGEDPNDVSTWDARRIRTCLCDPFYFGYDCSLKECPRGDDFNTDNDDIERQLIQCIADAGSFTLTFRDETTTNIPYNAVEADIKSALEELSTIGAVDVIFSGGAVACSNSINVVIKVDFLTELGELPSLSGSNALLQDRINGNARDGSGNLVFVTGGDTLLGETSVKGTRENAFCSNHGICDFSTGICTCHANYGGSDGKGGPGTIANCGFHEVKYATG
;
A
#
# COMPACT_ATOMS: atom_id res chain seq x y z
N MET A 1 26.83 12.55 -5.76
CA MET A 1 25.93 12.48 -4.58
C MET A 1 24.94 13.61 -4.73
N LEU A 2 23.65 13.39 -4.44
CA LEU A 2 22.46 14.15 -4.85
C LEU A 2 21.81 13.64 -6.16
N ALA A 3 21.41 12.37 -6.13
CA ALA A 3 20.32 11.80 -6.92
C ALA A 3 19.53 10.90 -5.96
N GLU A 4 19.04 11.50 -4.88
CA GLU A 4 18.05 10.92 -3.99
C GLU A 4 16.89 11.91 -4.02
N ASN A 5 15.65 11.40 -4.15
CA ASN A 5 14.35 12.07 -3.97
C ASN A 5 13.32 11.91 -5.11
N GLU A 6 13.36 10.82 -5.89
CA GLU A 6 12.12 10.31 -6.54
C GLU A 6 11.25 9.45 -5.58
N VAL A 7 11.66 9.28 -4.31
CA VAL A 7 10.95 8.47 -3.31
C VAL A 7 9.85 9.25 -2.56
N ILE A 8 9.88 10.58 -2.62
CA ILE A 8 9.01 11.44 -1.78
C ILE A 8 7.50 11.35 -2.13
N PRO A 9 7.04 11.13 -3.38
CA PRO A 9 5.60 11.00 -3.64
C PRO A 9 4.97 9.73 -3.06
N ARG A 10 5.77 8.70 -2.72
CA ARG A 10 5.28 7.39 -2.24
C ARG A 10 5.30 7.23 -0.73
N GLU A 11 6.13 8.00 -0.01
CA GLU A 11 6.26 7.97 1.45
C GLU A 11 5.36 9.00 2.18
N LEU A 12 4.69 9.91 1.45
CA LEU A 12 3.74 10.88 2.01
C LEU A 12 2.43 10.26 2.57
N TYR A 13 2.25 8.94 2.46
CA TYR A 13 1.05 8.24 2.96
C TYR A 13 1.10 7.88 4.47
N ASP A 14 2.22 8.08 5.17
CA ASP A 14 2.42 7.58 6.53
C ASP A 14 2.52 8.66 7.64
N ARG A 15 2.28 9.94 7.35
CA ARG A 15 2.14 11.01 8.37
C ARG A 15 0.72 11.58 8.38
N SER A 16 0.23 11.97 9.56
CA SER A 16 -0.89 12.91 9.69
C SER A 16 -0.62 14.12 8.79
N ALA A 17 -1.62 14.54 8.01
CA ALA A 17 -1.49 15.62 7.02
C ALA A 17 -0.72 16.82 7.58
N PHE A 18 0.31 17.27 6.86
CA PHE A 18 1.03 18.51 7.19
C PHE A 18 0.08 19.70 7.12
N VAL A 19 0.19 20.62 8.07
CA VAL A 19 -0.59 21.86 8.11
C VAL A 19 0.17 22.95 7.36
N TYR A 20 -0.49 23.63 6.43
CA TYR A 20 0.06 24.74 5.67
C TYR A 20 -0.96 25.89 5.67
N ASP A 21 -0.95 26.70 6.71
CA ASP A 21 -1.96 27.75 6.98
C ASP A 21 -1.38 29.07 7.52
N GLN A 22 -0.05 29.15 7.72
CA GLN A 22 0.64 30.34 8.21
C GLN A 22 1.49 31.06 7.15
N ILE A 23 1.74 30.45 6.00
CA ILE A 23 2.53 31.05 4.93
C ILE A 23 1.59 31.79 3.98
N TRP A 24 2.02 32.94 3.46
CA TRP A 24 1.17 33.88 2.72
C TRP A 24 0.48 33.29 1.49
N ASP A 25 1.05 32.24 0.92
CA ASP A 25 0.64 31.67 -0.35
C ASP A 25 -0.30 30.46 -0.23
N PHE A 26 -0.65 30.07 1.01
CA PHE A 26 -1.43 28.87 1.30
C PHE A 26 -2.79 28.78 0.57
N ASP A 27 -3.41 29.92 0.26
CA ASP A 27 -4.70 30.03 -0.42
C ASP A 27 -4.60 30.57 -1.86
N VAL A 28 -3.38 30.85 -2.36
CA VAL A 28 -3.16 31.41 -3.70
C VAL A 28 -2.27 30.54 -4.60
N MET A 29 -1.34 29.77 -4.06
CA MET A 29 -0.56 28.78 -4.82
C MET A 29 -1.36 27.48 -4.98
N HIS A 30 -1.45 26.98 -6.21
CA HIS A 30 -2.18 25.75 -6.53
C HIS A 30 -1.30 24.81 -7.36
N GLY A 31 -1.23 23.55 -6.94
CA GLY A 31 -0.57 22.47 -7.68
C GLY A 31 -1.58 21.42 -8.16
N CYS A 32 -1.15 20.56 -9.09
CA CYS A 32 -1.97 19.44 -9.54
C CYS A 32 -1.77 18.21 -8.63
N GLN A 33 -2.87 17.63 -8.15
CA GLN A 33 -2.85 16.29 -7.57
C GLN A 33 -3.04 15.28 -8.70
N CYS A 34 -2.01 14.50 -9.00
CA CYS A 34 -2.06 13.56 -10.12
C CYS A 34 -2.84 12.29 -9.78
N ASP A 35 -3.59 11.82 -10.77
CA ASP A 35 -4.24 10.51 -10.72
C ASP A 35 -3.20 9.38 -10.63
N ALA A 36 -3.62 8.24 -10.09
CA ALA A 36 -2.76 7.07 -9.97
C ALA A 36 -2.16 6.67 -11.33
N GLY A 37 -0.82 6.55 -11.36
CA GLY A 37 -0.09 6.25 -12.60
C GLY A 37 0.41 7.47 -13.35
N PHE A 38 0.12 8.69 -12.88
CA PHE A 38 0.62 9.93 -13.45
C PHE A 38 1.49 10.70 -12.45
N HIS A 39 2.39 11.54 -12.96
CA HIS A 39 3.27 12.40 -12.18
C HIS A 39 3.67 13.67 -12.97
N GLY A 40 4.54 14.48 -12.38
CA GLY A 40 5.00 15.74 -12.96
C GLY A 40 4.06 16.90 -12.64
N HIS A 41 4.52 18.11 -12.93
CA HIS A 41 3.86 19.35 -12.52
C HIS A 41 2.46 19.56 -13.10
N SER A 42 2.21 19.03 -14.30
CA SER A 42 0.95 19.11 -15.02
C SER A 42 0.16 17.79 -15.02
N CYS A 43 0.66 16.78 -14.30
CA CYS A 43 0.14 15.41 -14.33
C CYS A 43 0.09 14.76 -15.72
N SER A 44 0.85 15.29 -16.68
CA SER A 44 0.89 14.75 -18.04
C SER A 44 1.88 13.59 -18.21
N LEU A 45 2.81 13.40 -17.27
CA LEU A 45 3.79 12.32 -17.32
C LEU A 45 3.20 11.06 -16.69
N LYS A 46 3.55 9.90 -17.25
CA LYS A 46 3.07 8.60 -16.80
C LYS A 46 4.17 7.84 -16.08
N ASN A 47 3.84 7.28 -14.93
CA ASN A 47 4.76 6.44 -14.16
C ASN A 47 5.12 5.19 -14.98
N CYS A 48 6.41 4.98 -15.20
CA CYS A 48 6.89 3.72 -15.74
C CYS A 48 6.97 2.64 -14.66
N PRO A 49 6.87 1.35 -15.06
CA PRO A 49 7.15 0.25 -14.16
C PRO A 49 8.52 0.36 -13.50
N VAL A 50 8.56 0.02 -12.22
CA VAL A 50 9.79 -0.11 -11.44
C VAL A 50 10.08 -1.57 -11.16
N GLY A 51 11.34 -1.93 -11.04
CA GLY A 51 11.74 -3.31 -10.83
C GLY A 51 13.15 -3.46 -10.28
N ASP A 52 13.46 -4.71 -9.98
CA ASP A 52 14.76 -5.16 -9.49
C ASP A 52 15.73 -5.29 -10.68
N ASP A 53 17.00 -4.97 -10.47
CA ASP A 53 18.02 -5.16 -11.49
C ASP A 53 18.37 -6.65 -11.58
N PRO A 54 18.16 -7.34 -12.73
CA PRO A 54 18.39 -8.78 -12.84
C PRO A 54 19.85 -9.22 -12.64
N LEU A 55 20.79 -8.27 -12.63
CA LEU A 55 22.21 -8.54 -12.45
C LEU A 55 22.69 -8.28 -11.01
N THR A 56 21.85 -7.73 -10.14
CA THR A 56 22.15 -7.67 -8.72
C THR A 56 21.91 -9.05 -8.09
N ALA A 57 22.88 -9.55 -7.33
CA ALA A 57 22.85 -10.88 -6.75
C ALA A 57 22.79 -10.81 -5.22
N GLY A 58 22.16 -11.82 -4.60
CA GLY A 58 22.10 -11.96 -3.13
C GLY A 58 21.02 -11.11 -2.47
N GLN A 59 20.08 -10.56 -3.25
CA GLN A 59 18.96 -9.79 -2.71
C GLN A 59 17.86 -10.68 -2.17
N VAL A 60 17.07 -10.12 -1.26
CA VAL A 60 15.96 -10.80 -0.60
C VAL A 60 14.70 -9.95 -0.67
N ASN A 61 13.55 -10.62 -0.71
CA ASN A 61 12.24 -10.00 -0.61
C ASN A 61 12.01 -9.52 0.84
N GLU A 62 11.20 -8.47 1.00
CA GLU A 62 10.70 -8.05 2.31
C GLU A 62 9.84 -9.17 2.92
N VAL A 63 10.08 -9.48 4.20
CA VAL A 63 9.29 -10.41 5.00
C VAL A 63 8.82 -9.74 6.28
N GLN A 64 7.52 -9.54 6.40
CA GLN A 64 6.88 -9.03 7.63
C GLN A 64 6.14 -10.15 8.36
N LEU A 65 5.89 -9.95 9.65
CA LEU A 65 5.31 -10.94 10.54
C LEU A 65 4.00 -10.45 11.13
N ILE A 66 3.00 -11.33 11.23
CA ILE A 66 1.82 -11.14 12.06
C ILE A 66 1.76 -12.29 13.07
N GLN A 67 1.66 -11.98 14.36
CA GLN A 67 1.29 -12.96 15.37
C GLN A 67 -0.12 -12.67 15.86
N CYS A 68 -0.96 -13.70 15.87
CA CYS A 68 -2.34 -13.58 16.31
C CYS A 68 -2.73 -14.69 17.28
N LEU A 69 -3.17 -14.28 18.47
CA LEU A 69 -3.75 -15.10 19.53
C LEU A 69 -5.26 -14.91 19.56
N THR A 70 -6.03 -15.97 19.76
CA THR A 70 -7.48 -15.84 19.96
C THR A 70 -8.09 -16.90 20.87
N THR A 71 -9.17 -16.54 21.58
CA THR A 71 -9.90 -17.39 22.53
C THR A 71 -11.27 -17.76 21.97
N TYR A 72 -11.41 -18.96 21.41
CA TYR A 72 -12.72 -19.46 20.99
C TYR A 72 -13.45 -20.01 22.22
N GLN A 73 -14.61 -19.49 22.60
CA GLN A 73 -15.30 -19.90 23.83
C GLN A 73 -16.55 -20.73 23.54
N LYS A 74 -17.23 -20.45 22.43
CA LYS A 74 -18.48 -21.10 22.05
C LYS A 74 -18.54 -21.33 20.55
N GLN A 75 -18.88 -22.55 20.15
CA GLN A 75 -19.03 -22.98 18.76
C GLN A 75 -20.36 -23.71 18.61
N ALA A 76 -21.16 -23.38 17.61
CA ALA A 76 -22.37 -24.10 17.25
C ALA A 76 -22.13 -25.07 16.10
N ILE A 77 -22.76 -26.24 16.21
CA ILE A 77 -22.92 -27.19 15.12
C ILE A 77 -24.39 -27.14 14.72
N VAL A 78 -24.67 -26.72 13.50
CA VAL A 78 -26.03 -26.62 12.97
C VAL A 78 -26.23 -27.73 11.98
N LEU A 79 -27.24 -28.58 12.16
CA LEU A 79 -27.72 -29.56 11.20
C LEU A 79 -29.03 -29.05 10.59
N GLN A 80 -29.04 -28.83 9.28
CA GLN A 80 -30.17 -28.30 8.52
C GLN A 80 -30.55 -29.25 7.38
N ALA A 81 -31.84 -29.54 7.26
CA ALA A 81 -32.45 -30.38 6.21
C ALA A 81 -33.59 -29.62 5.51
N ASP A 82 -34.10 -30.14 4.38
CA ASP A 82 -35.26 -29.53 3.69
C ASP A 82 -36.59 -30.03 4.26
N VAL A 83 -36.56 -31.22 4.87
CA VAL A 83 -37.70 -31.92 5.47
C VAL A 83 -37.28 -32.54 6.82
N PRO A 84 -38.22 -32.82 7.74
CA PRO A 84 -37.89 -33.29 9.08
C PRO A 84 -37.34 -34.72 9.09
N LEU A 85 -36.07 -34.87 9.49
CA LEU A 85 -35.36 -36.15 9.55
C LEU A 85 -36.11 -37.19 10.39
N THR A 86 -36.18 -38.44 9.89
CA THR A 86 -36.78 -39.55 10.67
C THR A 86 -35.75 -40.56 11.17
N LYS A 87 -34.58 -40.66 10.51
CA LYS A 87 -33.44 -41.48 10.94
C LYS A 87 -32.09 -40.88 10.51
N GLY A 88 -31.00 -41.36 11.12
CA GLY A 88 -29.62 -41.13 10.67
C GLY A 88 -28.64 -40.63 11.73
N LYS A 89 -27.33 -40.68 11.42
CA LYS A 89 -26.24 -40.37 12.35
C LYS A 89 -25.12 -39.56 11.66
N PHE A 90 -24.28 -38.88 12.45
CA PHE A 90 -23.13 -38.08 11.98
C PHE A 90 -21.92 -38.21 12.93
N ILE A 91 -20.74 -37.71 12.53
CA ILE A 91 -19.54 -37.69 13.37
C ILE A 91 -18.95 -36.28 13.47
N LEU A 92 -18.24 -36.02 14.56
CA LEU A 92 -17.49 -34.78 14.79
C LEU A 92 -16.00 -35.09 14.81
N LYS A 93 -15.23 -34.29 14.09
CA LYS A 93 -13.77 -34.32 14.10
C LYS A 93 -13.24 -33.37 15.18
N PHE A 94 -12.21 -33.78 15.90
CA PHE A 94 -11.46 -32.94 16.86
C PHE A 94 -9.95 -33.19 16.68
N GLY A 95 -9.28 -32.31 15.93
CA GLY A 95 -7.90 -32.54 15.52
C GLY A 95 -7.75 -33.77 14.62
N LYS A 96 -7.01 -34.80 15.06
CA LYS A 96 -6.87 -36.11 14.37
C LYS A 96 -7.86 -37.17 14.88
N GLN A 97 -8.69 -36.83 15.87
CA GLN A 97 -9.64 -37.75 16.49
C GLN A 97 -11.05 -37.53 15.92
N TYR A 98 -11.89 -38.55 16.05
CA TYR A 98 -13.27 -38.53 15.60
C TYR A 98 -14.16 -39.07 16.72
N THR A 99 -15.34 -38.49 16.88
CA THR A 99 -16.35 -39.04 17.79
C THR A 99 -16.88 -40.36 17.26
N ARG A 100 -17.49 -41.13 18.16
CA ARG A 100 -18.42 -42.20 17.78
C ARG A 100 -19.61 -41.62 16.99
N PRO A 101 -20.33 -42.45 16.22
CA PRO A 101 -21.58 -42.07 15.57
C PRO A 101 -22.55 -41.38 16.53
N ILE A 102 -22.92 -40.14 16.24
CA ILE A 102 -23.87 -39.33 16.99
C ILE A 102 -25.22 -39.37 16.27
N SER A 103 -26.29 -39.69 16.98
CA SER A 103 -27.65 -39.65 16.45
C SER A 103 -28.04 -38.23 16.03
N PHE A 104 -28.79 -38.07 14.94
CA PHE A 104 -29.45 -36.78 14.65
C PHE A 104 -30.41 -36.33 15.77
N LYS A 105 -30.87 -37.30 16.58
CA LYS A 105 -31.67 -37.09 17.80
C LYS A 105 -30.83 -37.00 19.07
N ALA A 106 -29.49 -36.98 18.99
CA ALA A 106 -28.64 -36.88 20.16
C ALA A 106 -28.97 -35.64 20.98
N LEU A 107 -29.22 -35.83 22.27
CA LEU A 107 -29.44 -34.73 23.19
C LEU A 107 -28.12 -34.07 23.54
N ALA A 108 -28.18 -32.95 24.26
CA ALA A 108 -27.01 -32.21 24.66
C ALA A 108 -26.05 -33.04 25.54
N ASP A 109 -26.58 -33.58 26.64
CA ASP A 109 -25.85 -34.26 27.71
C ASP A 109 -26.46 -35.62 28.12
N GLN A 110 -27.59 -36.02 27.51
CA GLN A 110 -28.29 -37.26 27.83
C GLN A 110 -28.15 -38.32 26.74
N ASP A 111 -27.78 -39.54 27.13
CA ASP A 111 -27.51 -40.64 26.20
C ASP A 111 -28.77 -41.44 25.78
N SER A 112 -29.98 -40.86 25.93
CA SER A 112 -31.26 -41.55 25.70
C SER A 112 -31.50 -42.04 24.27
N PHE A 113 -30.76 -41.50 23.29
CA PHE A 113 -30.83 -41.87 21.87
C PHE A 113 -29.47 -42.34 21.33
N GLY A 114 -28.63 -42.91 22.20
CA GLY A 114 -27.20 -43.13 21.95
C GLY A 114 -26.35 -42.01 22.56
N PRO A 115 -25.02 -42.03 22.37
CA PRO A 115 -24.12 -41.04 22.98
C PRO A 115 -24.55 -39.60 22.66
N SER A 116 -24.70 -38.77 23.69
CA SER A 116 -24.94 -37.34 23.57
C SER A 116 -23.75 -36.65 22.90
N VAL A 117 -23.94 -35.42 22.42
CA VAL A 117 -22.83 -34.64 21.85
C VAL A 117 -21.76 -34.36 22.91
N ALA A 118 -22.15 -34.08 24.16
CA ALA A 118 -21.20 -33.88 25.26
C ALA A 118 -20.39 -35.16 25.56
N THR A 119 -21.06 -36.31 25.74
CA THR A 119 -20.40 -37.59 26.02
C THR A 119 -19.46 -37.99 24.88
N SER A 120 -19.87 -37.72 23.63
CA SER A 120 -19.08 -38.00 22.43
C SER A 120 -17.79 -37.18 22.37
N LEU A 121 -17.83 -35.91 22.76
CA LEU A 121 -16.67 -35.02 22.80
C LEU A 121 -15.74 -35.34 23.98
N LEU A 122 -16.28 -35.66 25.16
CA LEU A 122 -15.51 -36.05 26.36
C LEU A 122 -14.74 -37.37 26.18
N ALA A 123 -15.17 -38.22 25.23
CA ALA A 123 -14.45 -39.44 24.88
C ALA A 123 -13.15 -39.19 24.09
N LEU A 124 -12.91 -37.95 23.63
CA LEU A 124 -11.73 -37.58 22.86
C LEU A 124 -10.59 -37.12 23.79
N GLN A 125 -9.36 -37.52 23.49
CA GLN A 125 -8.19 -37.11 24.25
C GLN A 125 -7.99 -35.58 24.14
N GLY A 126 -7.83 -34.92 25.29
CA GLY A 126 -7.64 -33.46 25.38
C GLY A 126 -8.93 -32.65 25.49
N VAL A 127 -10.09 -33.30 25.69
CA VAL A 127 -11.34 -32.62 26.06
C VAL A 127 -11.65 -32.94 27.53
N ASP A 128 -11.13 -32.12 28.44
CA ASP A 128 -11.29 -32.36 29.89
C ASP A 128 -12.68 -31.93 30.42
N ALA A 129 -13.31 -30.95 29.74
CA ALA A 129 -14.65 -30.50 30.04
C ALA A 129 -15.28 -29.82 28.81
N VAL A 130 -16.59 -29.97 28.65
CA VAL A 130 -17.39 -29.33 27.60
C VAL A 130 -18.83 -29.20 28.09
N ALA A 131 -19.50 -28.11 27.74
CA ALA A 131 -20.94 -27.95 27.95
C ALA A 131 -21.62 -27.85 26.59
N VAL A 132 -22.74 -28.56 26.39
CA VAL A 132 -23.49 -28.53 25.13
C VAL A 132 -24.92 -28.10 25.44
N ILE A 133 -25.51 -27.28 24.57
CA ILE A 133 -26.92 -26.92 24.58
C ILE A 133 -27.49 -27.31 23.23
N ARG A 134 -28.62 -28.02 23.22
CA ARG A 134 -29.34 -28.34 21.98
C ARG A 134 -30.57 -27.44 21.84
N THR A 135 -30.77 -26.91 20.64
CA THR A 135 -32.00 -26.22 20.22
C THR A 135 -32.50 -26.85 18.92
N ASP A 136 -33.83 -26.91 18.75
CA ASP A 136 -34.47 -27.33 17.50
C ASP A 136 -35.34 -26.17 17.00
N PRO A 137 -34.74 -25.07 16.50
CA PRO A 137 -35.47 -23.85 16.14
C PRO A 137 -36.53 -24.08 15.05
N LEU A 138 -36.36 -25.11 14.21
CA LEU A 138 -37.32 -25.54 13.20
C LEU A 138 -37.37 -27.08 13.17
N PRO A 139 -38.47 -27.70 12.69
CA PRO A 139 -38.53 -29.16 12.47
C PRO A 139 -37.45 -29.71 11.53
N THR A 140 -36.80 -28.83 10.76
CA THR A 140 -35.76 -29.14 9.79
C THR A 140 -34.38 -28.58 10.17
N ARG A 141 -34.24 -28.00 11.37
CA ARG A 141 -32.97 -27.42 11.83
C ARG A 141 -32.74 -27.73 13.31
N THR A 142 -31.64 -28.41 13.60
CA THR A 142 -31.15 -28.72 14.94
C THR A 142 -29.80 -28.04 15.15
N GLU A 143 -29.57 -27.47 16.31
CA GLU A 143 -28.31 -26.82 16.66
C GLU A 143 -27.78 -27.34 17.98
N TRP A 144 -26.47 -27.58 18.04
CA TRP A 144 -25.74 -27.89 19.26
C TRP A 144 -24.71 -26.80 19.51
N SER A 145 -25.00 -25.92 20.45
CA SER A 145 -24.06 -24.92 20.95
C SER A 145 -23.10 -25.56 21.96
N ILE A 146 -21.83 -25.64 21.61
CA ILE A 146 -20.75 -26.25 22.37
C ILE A 146 -19.92 -25.14 23.01
N THR A 147 -19.83 -25.14 24.33
CA THR A 147 -19.01 -24.21 25.12
C THR A 147 -17.83 -24.96 25.70
N PHE A 148 -16.62 -24.51 25.38
CA PHE A 148 -15.40 -25.04 25.97
C PHE A 148 -14.92 -24.15 27.14
N PRO A 149 -14.34 -24.73 28.20
CA PRO A 149 -13.66 -23.95 29.23
C PRO A 149 -12.43 -23.27 28.65
N THR A 150 -12.11 -22.04 29.05
CA THR A 150 -10.99 -21.23 28.53
C THR A 150 -9.60 -21.88 28.64
N SER A 151 -9.45 -22.95 29.41
CA SER A 151 -8.21 -23.72 29.55
C SER A 151 -7.95 -24.74 28.42
N ASN A 152 -8.97 -25.12 27.65
CA ASN A 152 -8.80 -26.10 26.57
C ASN A 152 -8.01 -25.48 25.39
N THR A 153 -6.96 -26.13 24.91
CA THR A 153 -6.10 -25.54 23.85
C THR A 153 -6.65 -25.73 22.43
N LYS A 154 -7.79 -26.42 22.27
CA LYS A 154 -8.37 -26.82 20.98
C LYS A 154 -9.83 -26.40 20.82
N HIS A 155 -10.15 -25.18 21.24
CA HIS A 155 -11.52 -24.67 21.34
C HIS A 155 -12.33 -24.55 20.04
N ASN A 156 -11.69 -24.39 18.88
CA ASN A 156 -12.35 -24.27 17.57
C ASN A 156 -12.08 -25.48 16.67
N ALA A 157 -11.75 -26.63 17.28
CA ALA A 157 -11.31 -27.81 16.55
C ALA A 157 -12.45 -28.76 16.17
N VAL A 158 -13.70 -28.45 16.53
CA VAL A 158 -14.85 -29.31 16.25
C VAL A 158 -15.38 -29.01 14.86
N VAL A 159 -15.28 -29.99 13.96
CA VAL A 159 -15.81 -29.87 12.59
C VAL A 159 -16.67 -31.09 12.30
N PRO A 160 -17.95 -30.93 11.92
CA PRO A 160 -18.76 -32.03 11.43
C PRO A 160 -18.15 -32.51 10.11
N GLY A 161 -18.03 -33.82 9.95
CA GLY A 161 -17.37 -34.41 8.80
C GLY A 161 -18.12 -35.59 8.24
N TRP A 162 -17.98 -35.80 6.94
CA TRP A 162 -18.42 -37.00 6.22
C TRP A 162 -17.15 -37.70 5.72
N ARG A 163 -16.79 -38.84 6.30
CA ARG A 163 -15.78 -39.73 5.72
C ARG A 163 -16.50 -40.61 4.69
N SER A 164 -16.07 -40.60 3.44
CA SER A 164 -16.48 -41.63 2.47
C SER A 164 -15.21 -42.33 1.99
N VAL A 165 -15.22 -43.67 2.04
CA VAL A 165 -14.17 -44.49 1.44
C VAL A 165 -14.82 -45.25 0.29
N GLU A 166 -14.38 -44.94 -0.92
CA GLU A 166 -14.74 -45.68 -2.12
C GLU A 166 -13.48 -46.18 -2.83
N VAL A 167 -13.54 -47.40 -3.37
CA VAL A 167 -12.43 -48.00 -4.12
C VAL A 167 -12.93 -48.49 -5.46
N GLN A 168 -12.37 -47.88 -6.51
CA GLN A 168 -12.60 -48.25 -7.89
C GLN A 168 -11.31 -48.81 -8.48
N GLN A 169 -11.44 -49.81 -9.36
CA GLN A 169 -10.31 -50.47 -9.99
C GLN A 169 -10.54 -50.62 -11.49
N PHE A 170 -9.46 -50.51 -12.25
CA PHE A 170 -9.46 -50.84 -13.68
C PHE A 170 -8.10 -51.42 -14.09
N ILE A 171 -8.06 -52.01 -15.27
CA ILE A 171 -6.86 -52.57 -15.87
C ILE A 171 -6.44 -51.71 -17.07
N CYS A 172 -5.15 -51.41 -17.19
CA CYS A 172 -4.57 -50.79 -18.38
C CYS A 172 -3.34 -51.53 -18.90
N ALA A 173 -3.31 -51.80 -20.21
CA ALA A 173 -2.18 -52.38 -20.92
C ALA A 173 -1.82 -51.58 -22.19
N ALA A 174 -0.69 -50.87 -22.14
CA ALA A 174 -0.18 -50.02 -23.22
C ALA A 174 1.33 -49.83 -23.09
N ASP A 175 2.00 -49.50 -24.19
CA ASP A 175 3.43 -49.15 -24.25
C ASP A 175 3.71 -47.74 -24.80
N SER A 176 2.68 -47.05 -25.29
CA SER A 176 2.76 -45.70 -25.83
C SER A 176 1.38 -45.03 -25.92
N GLY A 177 1.37 -43.69 -25.97
CA GLY A 177 0.15 -42.90 -26.20
C GLY A 177 -0.49 -42.28 -24.95
N VAL A 178 -1.72 -41.80 -25.12
CA VAL A 178 -2.51 -41.12 -24.09
C VAL A 178 -3.96 -41.61 -24.08
N PHE A 179 -4.64 -41.44 -22.95
CA PHE A 179 -6.06 -41.73 -22.79
C PHE A 179 -6.80 -40.58 -22.09
N ALA A 180 -8.12 -40.68 -22.06
CA ALA A 180 -9.00 -39.75 -21.36
C ALA A 180 -9.86 -40.48 -20.32
N ILE A 181 -10.18 -39.78 -19.25
CA ILE A 181 -11.08 -40.23 -18.18
C ILE A 181 -12.26 -39.28 -18.14
N THR A 182 -13.47 -39.82 -18.10
CA THR A 182 -14.70 -39.07 -17.86
C THR A 182 -15.34 -39.51 -16.56
N PHE A 183 -15.71 -38.53 -15.74
CA PHE A 183 -16.41 -38.76 -14.48
C PHE A 183 -17.47 -37.67 -14.28
N GLY A 184 -18.73 -38.09 -14.08
CA GLY A 184 -19.87 -37.18 -14.15
C GLY A 184 -19.94 -36.45 -15.50
N ASN A 185 -19.91 -35.11 -15.48
CA ASN A 185 -19.92 -34.26 -16.68
C ASN A 185 -18.54 -33.70 -17.06
N GLU A 186 -17.47 -34.16 -16.41
CA GLU A 186 -16.12 -33.65 -16.62
C GLU A 186 -15.25 -34.71 -17.31
N THR A 187 -14.45 -34.27 -18.28
CA THR A 187 -13.51 -35.15 -18.99
C THR A 187 -12.10 -34.59 -18.90
N ILE A 188 -11.18 -35.39 -18.37
CA ILE A 188 -9.74 -35.11 -18.35
C ILE A 188 -9.10 -35.87 -19.50
N ARG A 189 -8.32 -35.17 -20.32
CA ARG A 189 -7.70 -35.72 -21.52
C ARG A 189 -6.18 -35.70 -21.41
N SER A 190 -5.54 -36.41 -22.35
CA SER A 190 -4.08 -36.41 -22.53
C SER A 190 -3.33 -36.98 -21.33
N ILE A 191 -3.90 -37.99 -20.66
CA ILE A 191 -3.22 -38.69 -19.57
C ILE A 191 -2.21 -39.67 -20.20
N PRO A 192 -0.90 -39.55 -19.91
CA PRO A 192 0.12 -40.39 -20.53
C PRO A 192 0.08 -41.83 -19.97
N TYR A 193 0.29 -42.82 -20.83
CA TYR A 193 0.30 -44.24 -20.45
C TYR A 193 1.30 -44.58 -19.33
N ASN A 194 2.41 -43.84 -19.26
CA ASN A 194 3.48 -44.00 -18.29
C ASN A 194 3.40 -43.02 -17.11
N ALA A 195 2.22 -42.43 -16.84
CA ALA A 195 2.03 -41.64 -15.62
C ALA A 195 2.37 -42.49 -14.39
N ASP A 196 3.18 -41.94 -13.48
CA ASP A 196 3.38 -42.50 -12.15
C ASP A 196 2.23 -42.13 -11.21
N SER A 197 2.20 -42.70 -10.01
CA SER A 197 1.12 -42.49 -9.04
C SER A 197 0.89 -41.00 -8.73
N ASN A 198 1.95 -40.20 -8.55
CA ASN A 198 1.85 -38.77 -8.24
C ASN A 198 1.35 -37.96 -9.44
N THR A 199 1.88 -38.26 -10.62
CA THR A 199 1.50 -37.61 -11.88
C THR A 199 0.04 -37.91 -12.20
N PHE A 200 -0.38 -39.17 -12.04
CA PHE A 200 -1.76 -39.58 -12.27
C PHE A 200 -2.73 -38.91 -11.28
N VAL A 201 -2.36 -38.81 -9.99
CA VAL A 201 -3.12 -38.04 -9.00
C VAL A 201 -3.24 -36.56 -9.39
N ALA A 202 -2.16 -35.92 -9.89
CA ALA A 202 -2.21 -34.53 -10.35
C ALA A 202 -3.08 -34.31 -11.60
N PHE A 203 -3.29 -35.34 -12.42
CA PHE A 203 -4.32 -35.30 -13.45
C PHE A 203 -5.70 -35.38 -12.82
N LEU A 204 -5.97 -36.38 -11.97
CA LEU A 204 -7.26 -36.57 -11.30
C LEU A 204 -7.68 -35.36 -10.44
N SER A 205 -6.73 -34.60 -9.91
CA SER A 205 -7.02 -33.39 -9.12
C SER A 205 -7.62 -32.23 -9.90
N LYS A 206 -7.72 -32.32 -11.24
CA LYS A 206 -8.36 -31.30 -12.09
C LYS A 206 -9.89 -31.39 -12.08
N PHE A 207 -10.46 -32.47 -11.53
CA PHE A 207 -11.90 -32.58 -11.35
C PHE A 207 -12.42 -31.65 -10.24
N SER A 208 -13.61 -31.08 -10.40
CA SER A 208 -14.16 -30.04 -9.50
C SER A 208 -14.63 -30.54 -8.13
N PHE A 209 -14.75 -31.84 -7.90
CA PHE A 209 -15.32 -32.45 -6.68
C PHE A 209 -14.27 -32.85 -5.60
N TYR A 210 -13.10 -32.23 -5.63
CA TYR A 210 -11.88 -32.79 -5.05
C TYR A 210 -11.86 -32.95 -3.51
N GLY A 211 -11.42 -34.13 -3.06
CA GLY A 211 -10.88 -34.39 -1.72
C GLY A 211 -9.59 -35.23 -1.80
N GLN A 212 -9.28 -36.10 -0.84
CA GLN A 212 -7.98 -36.83 -0.83
C GLN A 212 -8.07 -38.16 -1.62
N ILE A 213 -7.23 -38.34 -2.65
CA ILE A 213 -7.17 -39.55 -3.50
C ILE A 213 -5.81 -40.22 -3.35
N ASN A 214 -5.80 -41.55 -3.20
CA ASN A 214 -4.60 -42.38 -3.26
C ASN A 214 -4.68 -43.36 -4.44
N VAL A 215 -3.56 -43.59 -5.11
CA VAL A 215 -3.46 -44.53 -6.24
C VAL A 215 -2.43 -45.61 -5.91
N SER A 216 -2.81 -46.87 -6.07
CA SER A 216 -1.91 -48.02 -6.02
C SER A 216 -1.83 -48.70 -7.38
N LEU A 217 -0.61 -49.06 -7.78
CA LEU A 217 -0.30 -49.64 -9.09
C LEU A 217 0.35 -51.01 -8.89
N MET A 218 -0.34 -52.08 -9.32
CA MET A 218 0.14 -53.46 -9.17
C MET A 218 0.10 -54.22 -10.50
N THR A 219 0.97 -55.20 -10.65
CA THR A 219 0.96 -56.16 -11.76
C THR A 219 -0.03 -57.30 -11.48
N HIS A 220 -0.34 -58.11 -12.49
CA HIS A 220 -1.21 -59.29 -12.34
C HIS A 220 -0.68 -60.37 -11.36
N THR A 221 0.60 -60.31 -10.99
CA THR A 221 1.21 -61.18 -9.98
C THR A 221 1.25 -60.56 -8.58
N GLY A 222 0.67 -59.37 -8.39
CA GLY A 222 0.64 -58.65 -7.12
C GLY A 222 1.91 -57.86 -6.78
N ALA A 223 2.88 -57.75 -7.70
CA ALA A 223 4.08 -56.93 -7.50
C ALA A 223 3.83 -55.46 -7.89
N ALA A 224 4.38 -54.50 -7.14
CA ALA A 224 4.25 -53.07 -7.41
C ALA A 224 4.87 -52.66 -8.76
N THR A 225 4.28 -51.67 -9.43
CA THR A 225 4.80 -51.07 -10.67
C THR A 225 4.71 -49.54 -10.61
N ASN A 226 5.48 -48.85 -11.46
CA ASN A 226 5.55 -47.38 -11.45
C ASN A 226 4.64 -46.71 -12.48
N ASN A 227 4.06 -47.45 -13.42
CA ASN A 227 3.31 -46.88 -14.54
C ASN A 227 1.84 -47.32 -14.53
N VAL A 228 0.93 -46.38 -14.78
CA VAL A 228 -0.52 -46.62 -14.89
C VAL A 228 -0.85 -47.68 -15.94
N CYS A 229 -0.10 -47.75 -17.05
CA CYS A 229 -0.21 -48.81 -18.05
C CYS A 229 1.15 -49.51 -18.24
N THR A 230 1.14 -50.83 -18.37
CA THR A 230 2.33 -51.63 -18.71
C THR A 230 1.99 -52.67 -19.78
N THR A 231 2.99 -53.22 -20.46
CA THR A 231 2.78 -54.25 -21.51
C THR A 231 2.14 -55.53 -20.97
N GLY A 232 2.32 -55.84 -19.68
CA GLY A 232 1.74 -57.00 -19.00
C GLY A 232 0.42 -56.74 -18.28
N GLY A 233 -0.13 -55.52 -18.39
CA GLY A 233 -1.32 -55.07 -17.69
C GLY A 233 -1.02 -54.62 -16.25
N THR A 234 -1.46 -53.41 -15.93
CA THR A 234 -1.44 -52.84 -14.58
C THR A 234 -2.85 -52.85 -14.00
N PHE A 235 -3.00 -53.39 -12.79
CA PHE A 235 -4.15 -53.19 -11.92
C PHE A 235 -4.01 -51.85 -11.21
N VAL A 236 -4.85 -50.91 -11.60
CA VAL A 236 -4.87 -49.55 -11.05
C VAL A 236 -5.99 -49.48 -10.03
N THR A 237 -5.63 -49.32 -8.75
CA THR A 237 -6.60 -49.17 -7.66
C THR A 237 -6.64 -47.71 -7.23
N ILE A 238 -7.80 -47.08 -7.37
CA ILE A 238 -8.05 -45.70 -6.94
C ILE A 238 -8.83 -45.76 -5.63
N THR A 239 -8.31 -45.11 -4.59
CA THR A 239 -8.95 -44.99 -3.29
C THR A 239 -9.32 -43.54 -3.02
N PHE A 240 -10.62 -43.29 -2.91
CA PHE A 240 -11.16 -42.01 -2.47
C PHE A 240 -11.23 -42.01 -0.95
N SER A 241 -10.49 -41.12 -0.30
CA SER A 241 -10.34 -41.10 1.17
C SER A 241 -11.00 -39.89 1.85
N ALA A 242 -11.30 -38.85 1.07
CA ALA A 242 -12.20 -37.76 1.45
C ALA A 242 -12.92 -37.25 0.19
N LEU A 243 -14.21 -36.97 0.29
CA LEU A 243 -15.04 -36.41 -0.79
C LEU A 243 -15.81 -35.21 -0.23
N TRP A 244 -15.86 -34.11 -0.99
CA TRP A 244 -16.45 -32.84 -0.53
C TRP A 244 -17.83 -32.55 -1.15
N HIS A 245 -18.34 -33.44 -2.01
CA HIS A 245 -19.57 -33.22 -2.79
C HIS A 245 -20.63 -34.29 -2.50
N ARG A 246 -21.85 -33.90 -2.11
CA ARG A 246 -22.88 -34.87 -1.66
C ARG A 246 -23.53 -35.71 -2.77
N ALA A 247 -23.50 -35.28 -4.03
CA ALA A 247 -23.94 -36.13 -5.15
C ALA A 247 -23.14 -37.44 -5.29
N LEU A 248 -22.07 -37.59 -4.48
CA LEU A 248 -21.07 -38.63 -4.51
C LEU A 248 -20.91 -39.30 -3.11
N VAL A 249 -21.84 -39.07 -2.18
CA VAL A 249 -21.80 -39.59 -0.79
C VAL A 249 -22.41 -40.99 -0.65
N ASP A 250 -23.11 -41.48 -1.68
CA ASP A 250 -23.57 -42.87 -1.75
C ASP A 250 -22.55 -43.74 -2.52
N ASP A 251 -22.66 -43.78 -3.85
CA ASP A 251 -21.94 -44.66 -4.77
C ASP A 251 -21.42 -43.78 -5.91
N LEU A 252 -20.09 -43.70 -6.09
CA LEU A 252 -19.53 -42.92 -7.17
C LEU A 252 -19.84 -43.63 -8.49
N PRO A 253 -20.36 -42.91 -9.51
CA PRO A 253 -20.53 -43.51 -10.82
C PRO A 253 -19.19 -44.05 -11.32
N PRO A 254 -19.17 -45.16 -12.07
CA PRO A 254 -17.91 -45.67 -12.59
C PRO A 254 -17.26 -44.61 -13.50
N MET A 255 -15.96 -44.41 -13.36
CA MET A 255 -15.22 -43.61 -14.32
C MET A 255 -15.22 -44.36 -15.65
N THR A 256 -15.43 -43.63 -16.74
CA THR A 256 -15.35 -44.20 -18.09
C THR A 256 -14.09 -43.73 -18.78
N PHE A 257 -13.52 -44.61 -19.59
CA PHE A 257 -12.25 -44.35 -20.27
C PHE A 257 -12.46 -44.23 -21.78
N SER A 258 -11.69 -43.34 -22.41
CA SER A 258 -11.60 -43.26 -23.87
C SER A 258 -10.15 -43.36 -24.32
N THR A 259 -9.91 -44.24 -25.28
CA THR A 259 -8.64 -44.35 -26.00
C THR A 259 -8.64 -43.54 -27.30
N LEU A 260 -9.67 -42.72 -27.52
CA LEU A 260 -9.84 -41.87 -28.70
C LEU A 260 -9.73 -40.38 -28.37
N ASP A 261 -9.21 -39.60 -29.32
CA ASP A 261 -9.24 -38.13 -29.27
C ASP A 261 -10.62 -37.54 -29.64
N LEU A 262 -10.72 -36.19 -29.65
CA LEU A 262 -11.94 -35.47 -29.99
C LEU A 262 -12.45 -35.70 -31.44
N LYS A 263 -11.59 -36.22 -32.31
CA LYS A 263 -11.91 -36.55 -33.71
C LYS A 263 -12.17 -38.05 -33.91
N GLY A 264 -12.17 -38.84 -32.83
CA GLY A 264 -12.38 -40.28 -32.87
C GLY A 264 -11.14 -41.09 -33.30
N VAL A 265 -9.94 -40.51 -33.26
CA VAL A 265 -8.69 -41.18 -33.63
C VAL A 265 -8.09 -41.90 -32.43
N GLN A 266 -7.62 -43.14 -32.62
CA GLN A 266 -6.93 -43.92 -31.59
C GLN A 266 -5.68 -43.20 -31.07
N THR A 267 -5.55 -43.09 -29.74
CA THR A 267 -4.42 -42.40 -29.08
C THR A 267 -3.65 -43.26 -28.08
N LEU A 268 -4.15 -44.45 -27.72
CA LEU A 268 -3.48 -45.39 -26.82
C LEU A 268 -3.07 -46.67 -27.57
N PHE A 269 -1.82 -47.11 -27.44
CA PHE A 269 -1.24 -48.20 -28.23
C PHE A 269 -0.50 -49.24 -27.38
N LEU A 270 -0.49 -50.48 -27.85
CA LEU A 270 0.32 -51.59 -27.35
C LEU A 270 0.92 -52.32 -28.55
N GLY A 271 2.22 -52.23 -28.78
CA GLY A 271 2.88 -52.97 -29.88
C GLY A 271 2.33 -52.64 -31.28
N ASN A 272 2.05 -51.36 -31.56
CA ASN A 272 1.44 -50.85 -32.80
C ASN A 272 -0.01 -51.31 -33.09
N ILE A 273 -0.68 -51.95 -32.13
CA ILE A 273 -2.14 -52.17 -32.15
C ILE A 273 -2.81 -51.32 -31.06
N ASN A 274 -4.14 -51.29 -31.03
CA ASN A 274 -4.88 -50.53 -30.01
C ASN A 274 -4.53 -51.04 -28.61
N GLY A 275 -4.13 -50.12 -27.72
CA GLY A 275 -3.93 -50.41 -26.30
C GLY A 275 -5.23 -50.77 -25.61
N PHE A 276 -5.12 -51.50 -24.50
CA PHE A 276 -6.27 -51.94 -23.72
C PHE A 276 -6.42 -51.10 -22.45
N ILE A 277 -7.63 -50.65 -22.19
CA ILE A 277 -8.08 -50.11 -20.90
C ILE A 277 -9.52 -50.58 -20.72
N ASP A 278 -9.93 -50.88 -19.50
CA ASP A 278 -11.34 -51.19 -19.24
C ASP A 278 -12.24 -50.03 -19.70
N GLU A 279 -13.44 -50.34 -20.19
CA GLU A 279 -14.40 -49.34 -20.66
C GLU A 279 -14.86 -48.43 -19.49
N GLU A 280 -14.99 -49.03 -18.32
CA GLU A 280 -15.35 -48.36 -17.08
C GLU A 280 -14.59 -48.97 -15.90
N THR A 281 -14.42 -48.21 -14.82
CA THR A 281 -13.90 -48.75 -13.58
C THR A 281 -14.88 -49.76 -12.99
N LYS A 282 -14.33 -50.88 -12.51
CA LYS A 282 -15.07 -51.80 -11.66
C LYS A 282 -15.04 -51.30 -10.23
N GLU A 283 -16.24 -51.18 -9.68
CA GLU A 283 -16.44 -50.91 -8.27
C GLU A 283 -15.95 -52.13 -7.45
N VAL A 284 -14.90 -51.93 -6.66
CA VAL A 284 -14.37 -52.97 -5.74
C VAL A 284 -15.04 -52.84 -4.37
N ILE A 285 -15.37 -51.61 -3.99
CA ILE A 285 -16.03 -51.23 -2.75
C ILE A 285 -17.09 -50.17 -3.07
N LYS A 286 -18.37 -50.45 -2.76
CA LYS A 286 -19.45 -49.44 -2.74
C LYS A 286 -19.15 -48.37 -1.71
N GLY A 287 -19.33 -47.10 -2.08
CA GLY A 287 -19.06 -45.96 -1.21
C GLY A 287 -19.63 -46.20 0.20
N PHE A 288 -18.72 -46.25 1.17
CA PHE A 288 -19.07 -46.55 2.56
C PHE A 288 -19.28 -45.25 3.36
N ASP A 289 -20.32 -45.30 4.20
CA ASP A 289 -20.69 -44.31 5.20
C ASP A 289 -19.60 -44.08 6.27
N SER A 290 -19.54 -42.84 6.74
CA SER A 290 -18.52 -42.19 7.55
C SER A 290 -18.27 -42.72 8.96
N CYS A 291 -19.08 -43.66 9.45
CA CYS A 291 -19.00 -44.06 10.85
C CYS A 291 -18.74 -45.55 11.08
N ARG A 292 -18.23 -46.29 10.09
CA ARG A 292 -17.78 -47.66 10.32
C ARG A 292 -16.61 -47.68 11.29
N VAL A 293 -16.87 -48.12 12.52
CA VAL A 293 -15.81 -48.45 13.48
C VAL A 293 -15.37 -49.88 13.14
N ALA A 294 -14.10 -50.04 12.73
CA ALA A 294 -13.50 -51.35 12.55
C ALA A 294 -13.51 -52.07 13.89
N GLU A 295 -14.16 -53.23 13.94
CA GLU A 295 -14.18 -54.05 15.14
C GLU A 295 -12.77 -54.60 15.40
N GLU A 296 -12.36 -54.59 16.66
CA GLU A 296 -11.13 -55.24 17.10
C GLU A 296 -11.47 -56.31 18.11
N GLN A 297 -11.03 -57.51 17.81
CA GLN A 297 -11.09 -58.63 18.72
C GLN A 297 -9.67 -59.06 19.09
N GLN A 298 -9.43 -59.23 20.39
CA GLN A 298 -8.14 -59.59 20.95
C GLN A 298 -8.17 -61.03 21.48
N PHE A 299 -7.07 -61.76 21.31
CA PHE A 299 -6.88 -63.10 21.84
C PHE A 299 -5.48 -63.27 22.40
N LEU A 300 -5.36 -63.93 23.55
CA LEU A 300 -4.07 -64.25 24.16
C LEU A 300 -3.80 -65.75 24.00
N CYS A 301 -2.70 -66.11 23.33
CA CYS A 301 -2.29 -67.50 23.15
C CYS A 301 -0.92 -67.83 23.77
N GLY A 302 -0.89 -68.80 24.69
CA GLY A 302 0.32 -69.37 25.30
C GLY A 302 0.48 -70.85 24.97
N ALA A 303 1.33 -71.20 24.00
CA ALA A 303 1.59 -72.59 23.58
C ALA A 303 3.00 -72.71 22.94
N THR A 304 3.60 -73.90 23.02
CA THR A 304 4.95 -74.20 22.52
C THR A 304 4.95 -75.07 21.24
N GLY A 305 3.78 -75.53 20.80
CA GLY A 305 3.63 -76.37 19.60
C GLY A 305 2.16 -76.68 19.28
N GLY A 306 1.89 -77.29 18.12
CA GLY A 306 0.58 -77.83 17.76
C GLY A 306 -0.27 -76.95 16.82
N ASN A 307 -1.55 -77.33 16.66
CA ASN A 307 -2.53 -76.69 15.77
C ASN A 307 -3.83 -76.35 16.50
N PHE A 308 -4.54 -75.32 16.02
CA PHE A 308 -5.84 -74.87 16.53
C PHE A 308 -6.83 -74.61 15.39
N ALA A 309 -8.08 -74.30 15.74
CA ALA A 309 -9.11 -73.90 14.79
C ALA A 309 -9.82 -72.60 15.23
N LEU A 310 -10.31 -71.82 14.25
CA LEU A 310 -11.11 -70.62 14.45
C LEU A 310 -12.48 -70.77 13.76
N THR A 311 -13.55 -70.30 14.40
CA THR A 311 -14.91 -70.30 13.83
C THR A 311 -15.48 -68.88 13.84
N PHE A 312 -16.03 -68.46 12.70
CA PHE A 312 -16.55 -67.10 12.47
C PHE A 312 -18.08 -67.06 12.50
N GLU A 313 -18.65 -65.85 12.49
CA GLU A 313 -20.08 -65.58 12.65
C GLU A 313 -20.96 -66.30 11.62
N ASP A 314 -20.51 -66.40 10.37
CA ASP A 314 -21.23 -67.09 9.28
C ASP A 314 -21.17 -68.63 9.40
N GLY A 315 -20.57 -69.15 10.48
CA GLY A 315 -20.34 -70.57 10.73
C GLY A 315 -19.11 -71.13 10.02
N THR A 316 -18.35 -70.32 9.29
CA THR A 316 -17.11 -70.76 8.63
C THR A 316 -16.08 -71.16 9.67
N LYS A 317 -15.58 -72.40 9.57
CA LYS A 317 -14.54 -72.94 10.44
C LYS A 317 -13.23 -73.15 9.68
N ILE A 318 -12.15 -72.55 10.15
CA ILE A 318 -10.78 -72.72 9.64
C ILE A 318 -10.03 -73.64 10.60
N THR A 319 -9.59 -74.81 10.11
CA THR A 319 -8.91 -75.84 10.91
C THR A 319 -7.45 -76.00 10.50
N GLY A 320 -6.63 -76.57 11.39
CA GLY A 320 -5.23 -76.89 11.13
C GLY A 320 -4.29 -75.69 11.14
N LEU A 321 -4.65 -74.61 11.84
CA LEU A 321 -3.82 -73.41 11.97
C LEU A 321 -2.64 -73.71 12.91
N PRO A 322 -1.37 -73.61 12.48
CA PRO A 322 -0.24 -73.89 13.36
C PRO A 322 -0.05 -72.78 14.41
N TYR A 323 0.39 -73.14 15.61
CA TYR A 323 0.68 -72.18 16.69
C TYR A 323 1.67 -71.08 16.27
N SER A 324 2.54 -71.37 15.28
CA SER A 324 3.56 -70.50 14.73
C SER A 324 3.13 -69.73 13.48
N ILE A 325 1.83 -69.72 13.12
CA ILE A 325 1.35 -69.00 11.95
C ILE A 325 1.72 -67.51 12.02
N THR A 326 2.23 -66.96 10.90
CA THR A 326 2.58 -65.53 10.81
C THR A 326 1.34 -64.68 10.59
N ALA A 327 1.41 -63.40 10.96
CA ALA A 327 0.32 -62.45 10.79
C ALA A 327 -0.19 -62.39 9.32
N ASP A 328 0.73 -62.28 8.35
CA ASP A 328 0.38 -62.23 6.92
C ASP A 328 -0.28 -63.53 6.42
N THR A 329 0.21 -64.68 6.88
CA THR A 329 -0.35 -65.97 6.49
C THR A 329 -1.74 -66.17 7.10
N LEU A 330 -1.93 -65.76 8.36
CA LEU A 330 -3.23 -65.80 9.02
C LEU A 330 -4.23 -64.84 8.34
N LYS A 331 -3.80 -63.62 8.02
CA LYS A 331 -4.56 -62.64 7.24
C LYS A 331 -5.04 -63.22 5.91
N ALA A 332 -4.11 -63.72 5.09
CA ALA A 332 -4.44 -64.31 3.79
C ALA A 332 -5.35 -65.55 3.92
N THR A 333 -5.14 -66.37 4.95
CA THR A 333 -5.96 -67.56 5.20
C THR A 333 -7.40 -67.18 5.51
N ILE A 334 -7.62 -66.21 6.41
CA ILE A 334 -8.96 -65.73 6.77
C ILE A 334 -9.65 -65.09 5.56
N GLN A 335 -8.98 -64.18 4.85
CA GLN A 335 -9.54 -63.53 3.65
C GLN A 335 -9.93 -64.52 2.55
N SER A 336 -9.17 -65.61 2.39
CA SER A 336 -9.47 -66.63 1.37
C SER A 336 -10.63 -67.57 1.75
N LYS A 337 -10.95 -67.69 3.05
CA LYS A 337 -11.90 -68.69 3.56
C LYS A 337 -13.20 -68.11 4.10
N VAL A 338 -13.19 -66.88 4.61
CA VAL A 338 -14.35 -66.24 5.23
C VAL A 338 -14.95 -65.21 4.27
N SER A 339 -16.08 -65.57 3.65
CA SER A 339 -16.59 -64.87 2.46
C SER A 339 -17.05 -63.42 2.70
N TYR A 340 -17.43 -63.10 3.94
CA TYR A 340 -17.81 -61.76 4.34
C TYR A 340 -16.60 -60.89 4.76
N VAL A 341 -15.42 -61.47 4.96
CA VAL A 341 -14.22 -60.71 5.33
C VAL A 341 -13.48 -60.30 4.05
N VAL A 342 -13.36 -58.98 3.82
CA VAL A 342 -12.67 -58.43 2.63
C VAL A 342 -11.23 -58.05 2.99
N ASP A 343 -11.04 -57.36 4.12
CA ASP A 343 -9.73 -57.00 4.64
C ASP A 343 -9.69 -56.98 6.16
N ILE A 344 -8.58 -57.45 6.70
CA ILE A 344 -8.29 -57.48 8.13
C ILE A 344 -6.83 -57.13 8.36
N ASP A 345 -6.53 -56.55 9.51
CA ASP A 345 -5.17 -56.48 10.01
C ASP A 345 -5.01 -57.47 11.15
N VAL A 346 -3.97 -58.29 11.05
CA VAL A 346 -3.56 -59.20 12.12
C VAL A 346 -2.28 -58.64 12.72
N ILE A 347 -2.33 -58.29 13.99
CA ILE A 347 -1.21 -57.69 14.71
C ILE A 347 -0.88 -58.60 15.88
N PHE A 348 0.39 -59.00 15.99
CA PHE A 348 0.91 -59.61 17.20
C PHE A 348 1.59 -58.51 18.02
N ALA A 349 1.09 -58.28 19.23
CA ALA A 349 1.61 -57.23 20.10
C ALA A 349 3.07 -57.50 20.51
N ASP A 350 3.76 -56.46 21.00
CA ASP A 350 5.10 -56.55 21.58
C ASP A 350 6.19 -57.13 20.65
N GLY A 351 6.01 -56.96 19.33
CA GLY A 351 6.99 -57.36 18.31
C GLY A 351 7.09 -58.87 18.09
N GLN A 352 6.10 -59.65 18.53
CA GLN A 352 6.05 -61.08 18.30
C GLN A 352 5.78 -61.40 16.81
N SER A 353 6.22 -62.57 16.34
CA SER A 353 6.09 -62.99 14.93
C SER A 353 5.22 -64.24 14.73
N THR A 354 4.73 -64.84 15.82
CA THR A 354 3.92 -66.06 15.85
C THR A 354 2.64 -65.85 16.64
N PHE A 355 1.58 -66.58 16.30
CA PHE A 355 0.27 -66.47 16.97
C PHE A 355 0.29 -66.86 18.46
N CYS A 356 1.11 -67.85 18.84
CA CYS A 356 1.34 -68.27 20.22
C CYS A 356 2.85 -68.18 20.59
N SER A 357 3.14 -68.00 21.88
CA SER A 357 4.49 -68.08 22.45
C SER A 357 4.49 -68.69 23.85
N ASP A 358 5.66 -69.06 24.38
CA ASP A 358 5.82 -69.65 25.73
C ASP A 358 5.36 -68.73 26.87
N PHE A 359 5.30 -67.41 26.63
CA PHE A 359 4.92 -66.38 27.60
C PHE A 359 3.55 -65.75 27.33
N GLY A 360 2.87 -66.17 26.25
CA GLY A 360 1.65 -65.56 25.76
C GLY A 360 1.93 -64.54 24.67
N THR A 361 1.22 -64.65 23.54
CA THR A 361 1.17 -63.60 22.50
C THR A 361 -0.23 -63.04 22.42
N THR A 362 -0.33 -61.72 22.54
CA THR A 362 -1.57 -61.00 22.29
C THR A 362 -1.72 -60.80 20.79
N THR A 363 -2.69 -61.50 20.20
CA THR A 363 -3.12 -61.29 18.82
C THR A 363 -4.30 -60.35 18.78
N ILE A 364 -4.22 -59.32 17.96
CA ILE A 364 -5.31 -58.38 17.68
C ILE A 364 -5.72 -58.61 16.23
N ILE A 365 -6.99 -58.96 16.01
CA ILE A 365 -7.59 -59.00 14.69
C ILE A 365 -8.47 -57.77 14.57
N ARG A 366 -8.08 -56.85 13.68
CA ARG A 366 -8.86 -55.66 13.32
C ARG A 366 -9.60 -55.94 12.02
N PHE A 367 -10.92 -55.88 12.05
CA PHE A 367 -11.77 -56.05 10.88
C PHE A 367 -11.86 -54.74 10.08
N VAL A 368 -10.93 -54.56 9.14
CA VAL A 368 -10.77 -53.33 8.35
C VAL A 368 -11.93 -53.16 7.36
N VAL A 369 -12.29 -54.23 6.64
CA VAL A 369 -13.43 -54.25 5.71
C VAL A 369 -14.13 -55.60 5.76
N VAL A 370 -15.42 -55.60 6.09
CA VAL A 370 -16.31 -56.77 5.95
C VAL A 370 -17.56 -56.44 5.13
N LYS A 371 -18.05 -57.39 4.32
CA LYS A 371 -19.35 -57.33 3.63
C LYS A 371 -20.46 -57.41 4.66
N ALA A 372 -21.52 -56.64 4.49
CA ALA A 372 -22.64 -56.59 5.43
C ALA A 372 -23.29 -57.98 5.58
N THR A 373 -23.23 -58.55 6.78
CA THR A 373 -23.84 -59.85 7.15
C THR A 373 -25.25 -59.73 7.72
N SER A 374 -25.79 -58.50 7.82
CA SER A 374 -27.00 -58.05 8.54
C SER A 374 -26.76 -57.69 10.01
N GLY A 375 -27.48 -56.69 10.54
CA GLY A 375 -27.30 -56.19 11.90
C GLY A 375 -26.42 -54.93 12.00
N ASN A 376 -26.48 -54.28 13.16
CA ASN A 376 -25.81 -53.06 13.66
C ASN A 376 -24.30 -52.87 13.38
N GLY A 377 -23.66 -53.75 12.61
CA GLY A 377 -22.25 -53.69 12.23
C GLY A 377 -21.29 -54.29 13.28
N ASP A 378 -21.84 -55.11 14.18
CA ASP A 378 -21.21 -55.76 15.33
C ASP A 378 -21.12 -57.27 15.03
N LEU A 379 -19.91 -57.80 14.89
CA LEU A 379 -19.64 -59.21 14.56
C LEU A 379 -19.67 -60.05 15.84
N ALA A 380 -20.00 -61.34 15.69
CA ALA A 380 -19.86 -62.27 16.79
C ALA A 380 -18.38 -62.53 17.13
N ASP A 381 -18.09 -62.78 18.42
CA ASP A 381 -16.77 -63.19 18.87
C ASP A 381 -16.26 -64.41 18.07
N ILE A 382 -15.03 -64.33 17.57
CA ILE A 382 -14.36 -65.47 16.93
C ILE A 382 -14.21 -66.57 17.98
N LEU A 383 -14.76 -67.74 17.72
CA LEU A 383 -14.60 -68.89 18.61
C LEU A 383 -13.29 -69.61 18.29
N ALA A 384 -12.52 -69.93 19.34
CA ALA A 384 -11.24 -70.60 19.22
C ALA A 384 -11.31 -72.01 19.84
N ASP A 385 -10.79 -73.00 19.11
CA ASP A 385 -10.85 -74.41 19.48
C ASP A 385 -9.45 -75.02 19.51
N HIS A 386 -8.94 -75.29 20.72
CA HIS A 386 -7.62 -75.91 20.95
C HIS A 386 -7.58 -77.38 20.56
N THR A 387 -8.73 -78.05 20.44
CA THR A 387 -8.83 -79.47 20.02
C THR A 387 -8.83 -79.65 18.50
N ASN A 388 -8.69 -78.54 17.76
CA ASN A 388 -8.66 -78.48 16.30
C ASN A 388 -9.75 -79.37 15.66
N ASN A 389 -11.01 -79.05 15.96
CA ASN A 389 -12.22 -79.76 15.52
C ASN A 389 -12.67 -80.96 16.38
N GLY A 390 -12.65 -80.80 17.71
CA GLY A 390 -13.23 -81.77 18.65
C GLY A 390 -12.40 -83.04 18.87
N GLY A 391 -11.10 -83.01 18.57
CA GLY A 391 -10.15 -84.11 18.77
C GLY A 391 -9.47 -84.10 20.16
N MET A 392 -8.33 -84.81 20.29
CA MET A 392 -7.42 -84.61 21.44
C MET A 392 -6.79 -83.21 21.37
N ASP A 393 -6.32 -82.68 22.51
CA ASP A 393 -5.68 -81.36 22.60
C ASP A 393 -4.63 -81.19 21.49
N GLY A 394 -4.91 -80.26 20.58
CA GLY A 394 -4.12 -80.00 19.39
C GLY A 394 -2.90 -79.13 19.68
N LEU A 395 -2.83 -78.50 20.85
CA LEU A 395 -1.75 -77.62 21.29
C LEU A 395 -0.85 -78.31 22.32
N VAL A 396 0.44 -78.01 22.25
CA VAL A 396 1.46 -78.48 23.20
C VAL A 396 1.84 -77.31 24.11
N HIS A 397 1.92 -77.56 25.40
CA HIS A 397 2.24 -76.54 26.39
C HIS A 397 3.05 -77.12 27.56
N ILE A 398 3.81 -76.25 28.24
CA ILE A 398 4.42 -76.60 29.53
C ILE A 398 3.32 -76.57 30.60
N ALA A 399 3.31 -77.55 31.52
CA ALA A 399 2.28 -77.68 32.56
C ALA A 399 2.00 -76.35 33.28
N ASN A 400 0.72 -76.00 33.43
CA ASN A 400 0.18 -74.75 34.00
C ASN A 400 0.44 -73.45 33.20
N ARG A 401 0.82 -73.50 31.91
CA ARG A 401 1.06 -72.30 31.08
C ARG A 401 0.21 -72.18 29.82
N LEU A 402 -0.75 -73.08 29.59
CA LEU A 402 -1.71 -72.88 28.50
C LEU A 402 -2.57 -71.65 28.79
N GLN A 403 -2.44 -70.64 27.95
CA GLN A 403 -3.35 -69.50 27.90
C GLN A 403 -4.07 -69.59 26.56
N PHE A 404 -5.27 -70.17 26.55
CA PHE A 404 -6.06 -70.31 25.34
C PHE A 404 -7.54 -70.21 25.69
N ALA A 405 -8.13 -69.04 25.44
CA ALA A 405 -9.54 -68.81 25.67
C ALA A 405 -10.40 -69.57 24.63
N SER A 406 -11.67 -69.81 24.95
CA SER A 406 -12.62 -70.42 24.01
C SER A 406 -13.14 -69.45 22.94
N SER A 407 -12.90 -68.15 23.12
CA SER A 407 -13.27 -67.10 22.18
C SER A 407 -12.29 -65.93 22.28
N PHE A 408 -12.29 -65.09 21.25
CA PHE A 408 -11.68 -63.77 21.29
C PHE A 408 -12.51 -62.85 22.20
N THR A 409 -11.87 -61.81 22.71
CA THR A 409 -12.51 -60.74 23.48
C THR A 409 -12.62 -59.51 22.59
N GLU A 410 -13.83 -59.02 22.37
CA GLU A 410 -14.06 -57.76 21.68
C GLU A 410 -13.48 -56.57 22.49
N THR A 411 -12.50 -55.86 21.91
CA THR A 411 -11.84 -54.68 22.51
C THR A 411 -12.29 -53.38 21.89
N VAL A 412 -12.70 -53.42 20.62
CA VAL A 412 -13.39 -52.30 19.95
C VAL A 412 -14.62 -52.86 19.29
N LYS A 413 -15.79 -52.39 19.71
CA LYS A 413 -17.07 -52.86 19.21
C LYS A 413 -17.37 -52.37 17.81
N GLY A 414 -17.75 -53.29 16.92
CA GLY A 414 -18.16 -52.96 15.55
C GLY A 414 -19.42 -52.08 15.55
N SER A 415 -19.46 -51.06 14.70
CA SER A 415 -20.69 -50.29 14.49
C SER A 415 -20.80 -49.76 13.07
N SER A 416 -22.02 -49.80 12.51
CA SER A 416 -22.36 -49.14 11.25
C SER A 416 -23.36 -47.99 11.48
N CYS A 417 -23.23 -46.93 10.68
CA CYS A 417 -24.18 -45.82 10.68
C CYS A 417 -25.41 -46.14 9.82
N GLU A 418 -26.53 -45.53 10.20
CA GLU A 418 -27.71 -45.45 9.35
C GLU A 418 -27.65 -44.09 8.61
N PRO A 419 -27.78 -44.04 7.27
CA PRO A 419 -27.81 -42.80 6.52
C PRO A 419 -28.97 -41.89 6.94
N LEU A 420 -28.77 -40.57 6.86
CA LEU A 420 -29.87 -39.60 7.01
C LEU A 420 -30.84 -39.74 5.83
N ASP A 421 -32.13 -39.85 6.12
CA ASP A 421 -33.14 -40.42 5.22
C ASP A 421 -33.81 -39.46 4.22
N GLN A 422 -33.36 -38.22 4.09
CA GLN A 422 -34.14 -37.19 3.36
C GLN A 422 -33.32 -36.30 2.44
N THR A 423 -34.01 -35.45 1.67
CA THR A 423 -33.42 -34.42 0.79
C THR A 423 -32.93 -33.24 1.60
N PHE A 424 -31.76 -32.74 1.23
CA PHE A 424 -31.12 -31.60 1.86
C PHE A 424 -30.80 -30.55 0.80
N SER A 425 -30.74 -29.28 1.22
CA SER A 425 -30.46 -28.10 0.40
C SER A 425 -29.42 -28.37 -0.69
N THR A 426 -29.62 -27.77 -1.86
CA THR A 426 -28.72 -27.87 -3.04
C THR A 426 -27.28 -27.46 -2.74
N ASP A 427 -27.03 -26.72 -1.66
CA ASP A 427 -25.70 -26.42 -1.13
C ASP A 427 -25.38 -27.32 0.08
N ALA A 428 -24.47 -28.28 -0.13
CA ALA A 428 -24.06 -29.27 0.87
C ALA A 428 -23.31 -28.65 2.06
N THR A 429 -22.67 -27.49 1.88
CA THR A 429 -21.91 -26.81 2.95
C THR A 429 -22.83 -26.13 3.97
N SER A 430 -24.07 -25.86 3.59
CA SER A 430 -25.09 -25.26 4.45
C SER A 430 -25.89 -26.29 5.27
N GLN A 431 -25.70 -27.58 5.03
CA GLN A 431 -26.42 -28.67 5.70
C GLN A 431 -25.86 -28.99 7.09
N MET A 432 -24.53 -28.90 7.24
CA MET A 432 -23.87 -28.95 8.54
C MET A 432 -22.86 -27.81 8.66
N GLN A 433 -23.20 -26.79 9.44
CA GLN A 433 -22.37 -25.60 9.62
C GLN A 433 -21.69 -25.60 10.98
N THR A 434 -20.45 -25.11 11.01
CA THR A 434 -19.79 -24.72 12.25
C THR A 434 -19.76 -23.21 12.35
N LEU A 435 -20.48 -22.66 13.32
CA LEU A 435 -20.46 -21.24 13.58
C LEU A 435 -19.71 -20.98 14.88
N VAL A 436 -18.77 -20.04 14.89
CA VAL A 436 -18.24 -19.54 16.16
C VAL A 436 -19.24 -18.54 16.70
N GLU A 437 -19.85 -18.83 17.85
CA GLU A 437 -20.84 -17.96 18.50
C GLU A 437 -20.19 -16.98 19.48
N LEU A 438 -19.05 -17.35 20.07
CA LEU A 438 -18.29 -16.51 20.99
C LEU A 438 -16.78 -16.82 20.87
N GLY A 439 -15.97 -15.80 20.60
CA GLY A 439 -14.52 -15.94 20.38
C GLY A 439 -14.09 -15.75 18.91
N GLY A 440 -12.79 -15.71 18.64
CA GLY A 440 -12.28 -15.43 17.29
C GLY A 440 -12.24 -13.93 16.99
N GLY A 441 -13.40 -13.36 16.66
CA GLY A 441 -13.52 -11.99 16.15
C GLY A 441 -12.81 -11.78 14.79
N SER A 442 -12.57 -10.52 14.46
CA SER A 442 -11.85 -10.10 13.25
C SER A 442 -10.81 -9.03 13.55
N PHE A 443 -9.87 -8.86 12.63
CA PHE A 443 -8.93 -7.74 12.64
C PHE A 443 -8.78 -7.20 11.22
N THR A 444 -8.26 -5.97 11.08
CA THR A 444 -7.94 -5.41 9.76
C THR A 444 -6.43 -5.21 9.62
N VAL A 445 -5.96 -5.23 8.37
CA VAL A 445 -4.58 -4.88 8.01
C VAL A 445 -4.62 -3.60 7.18
N THR A 446 -3.80 -2.63 7.54
CA THR A 446 -3.58 -1.39 6.80
C THR A 446 -2.15 -1.37 6.25
N PHE A 447 -2.01 -1.06 4.96
CA PHE A 447 -0.72 -0.91 4.29
C PHE A 447 -0.77 0.27 3.30
N ARG A 448 0.10 1.27 3.52
CA ARG A 448 0.19 2.50 2.70
C ARG A 448 -1.18 3.16 2.48
N GLY A 449 -1.91 3.39 3.56
CA GLY A 449 -3.22 4.05 3.57
C GLY A 449 -4.42 3.20 3.12
N ALA A 450 -4.22 2.01 2.55
CA ALA A 450 -5.30 1.09 2.19
C ALA A 450 -5.54 0.06 3.29
N THR A 451 -6.81 -0.17 3.65
CA THR A 451 -7.22 -1.10 4.73
C THR A 451 -8.06 -2.24 4.18
N THR A 452 -7.78 -3.46 4.61
CA THR A 452 -8.55 -4.65 4.20
C THR A 452 -9.97 -4.59 4.77
N ARG A 453 -10.88 -5.37 4.19
CA ARG A 453 -12.09 -5.76 4.91
C ARG A 453 -11.72 -6.55 6.19
N PRO A 454 -12.61 -6.64 7.19
CA PRO A 454 -12.35 -7.43 8.39
C PRO A 454 -11.93 -8.86 8.04
N ILE A 455 -10.77 -9.26 8.55
CA ILE A 455 -10.16 -10.58 8.36
C ILE A 455 -10.63 -11.44 9.54
N PRO A 456 -11.45 -12.48 9.30
CA PRO A 456 -11.86 -13.39 10.36
C PRO A 456 -10.65 -14.10 10.99
N ALA A 457 -10.65 -14.27 12.30
CA ALA A 457 -9.58 -14.94 13.05
C ALA A 457 -9.27 -16.35 12.53
N GLN A 458 -10.28 -17.06 12.02
CA GLN A 458 -10.18 -18.42 11.47
C GLN A 458 -9.71 -18.50 10.01
N SER A 459 -9.35 -17.36 9.39
CA SER A 459 -8.97 -17.34 7.97
C SER A 459 -7.77 -18.23 7.68
N THR A 460 -7.83 -18.98 6.57
CA THR A 460 -6.70 -19.77 6.04
C THR A 460 -5.63 -18.87 5.42
N ALA A 461 -4.42 -19.40 5.22
CA ALA A 461 -3.32 -18.66 4.57
C ALA A 461 -3.73 -18.14 3.17
N GLN A 462 -4.47 -18.95 2.40
CA GLN A 462 -4.97 -18.54 1.09
C GLN A 462 -6.01 -17.41 1.18
N GLN A 463 -6.92 -17.47 2.16
CA GLN A 463 -7.89 -16.39 2.37
C GLN A 463 -7.22 -15.10 2.80
N LEU A 464 -6.24 -15.16 3.71
CA LEU A 464 -5.46 -14.00 4.10
C LEU A 464 -4.71 -13.41 2.91
N LYS A 465 -4.07 -14.26 2.09
CA LYS A 465 -3.39 -13.85 0.85
C LYS A 465 -4.35 -13.12 -0.10
N THR A 466 -5.54 -13.69 -0.35
CA THR A 466 -6.55 -13.05 -1.20
C THR A 466 -6.96 -11.68 -0.67
N LEU A 467 -7.26 -11.56 0.63
CA LEU A 467 -7.66 -10.29 1.26
C LEU A 467 -6.56 -9.23 1.22
N LEU A 468 -5.29 -9.63 1.36
CA LEU A 468 -4.16 -8.72 1.23
C LEU A 468 -3.95 -8.26 -0.22
N LEU A 469 -4.17 -9.14 -1.20
CA LEU A 469 -4.11 -8.81 -2.63
C LEU A 469 -5.26 -7.93 -3.12
N GLU A 470 -6.32 -7.75 -2.33
CA GLU A 470 -7.37 -6.74 -2.60
C GLU A 470 -6.86 -5.30 -2.37
N LEU A 471 -5.76 -5.12 -1.62
CA LEU A 471 -5.19 -3.80 -1.40
C LEU A 471 -4.45 -3.32 -2.66
N PRO A 472 -4.79 -2.15 -3.23
CA PRO A 472 -4.09 -1.62 -4.40
C PRO A 472 -2.61 -1.30 -4.14
N SER A 473 -2.21 -1.18 -2.87
CA SER A 473 -0.84 -0.97 -2.44
C SER A 473 0.02 -2.26 -2.45
N ILE A 474 -0.59 -3.44 -2.56
CA ILE A 474 0.09 -4.74 -2.62
C ILE A 474 0.01 -5.31 -4.03
N GLN A 475 1.15 -5.40 -4.71
CA GLN A 475 1.24 -5.92 -6.09
C GLN A 475 1.39 -7.44 -6.12
N GLY A 476 1.85 -8.04 -5.02
CA GLY A 476 2.09 -9.47 -4.92
C GLY A 476 2.69 -9.82 -3.58
N ILE A 477 2.11 -10.83 -2.94
CA ILE A 477 2.47 -11.29 -1.60
C ILE A 477 2.27 -12.79 -1.51
N ASP A 478 3.12 -13.45 -0.74
CA ASP A 478 2.92 -14.82 -0.31
C ASP A 478 2.76 -14.92 1.20
N VAL A 479 1.93 -15.85 1.65
CA VAL A 479 1.51 -15.99 3.04
C VAL A 479 1.75 -17.42 3.49
N SER A 480 2.52 -17.59 4.55
CA SER A 480 2.73 -18.90 5.19
C SER A 480 2.49 -18.82 6.69
N PHE A 481 1.92 -19.88 7.27
CA PHE A 481 1.60 -19.97 8.70
C PHE A 481 2.47 -21.02 9.39
N SER A 482 2.73 -20.82 10.67
CA SER A 482 3.22 -21.89 11.55
C SER A 482 2.12 -22.88 11.97
N GLY A 483 0.87 -22.43 11.99
CA GLY A 483 -0.34 -23.18 12.35
C GLY A 483 -1.29 -23.36 11.15
N SER A 484 -2.59 -23.50 11.42
CA SER A 484 -3.61 -23.79 10.39
C SER A 484 -4.52 -22.61 10.02
N GLN A 485 -4.68 -21.65 10.93
CA GLN A 485 -5.55 -20.48 10.82
C GLN A 485 -4.78 -19.22 11.20
N THR A 486 -5.28 -18.06 10.79
CA THR A 486 -4.61 -16.77 11.01
C THR A 486 -4.39 -16.49 12.50
N CYS A 487 -5.40 -16.77 13.34
CA CYS A 487 -5.36 -16.62 14.79
C CYS A 487 -5.69 -17.94 15.49
N GLU A 488 -4.82 -18.37 16.41
CA GLU A 488 -4.94 -19.65 17.13
C GLU A 488 -4.54 -19.52 18.60
N THR A 489 -4.78 -20.57 19.38
CA THR A 489 -4.20 -20.75 20.72
C THR A 489 -3.42 -22.07 20.76
N PRO A 490 -2.09 -22.08 21.00
CA PRO A 490 -1.20 -20.92 21.15
C PRO A 490 -1.16 -20.03 19.90
N ALA A 491 -0.69 -18.78 20.06
CA ALA A 491 -0.70 -17.78 18.99
C ALA A 491 -0.01 -18.27 17.71
N ASN A 492 -0.69 -18.15 16.57
CA ASN A 492 -0.09 -18.46 15.28
C ASN A 492 0.79 -17.31 14.79
N LEU A 493 1.89 -17.64 14.11
CA LEU A 493 2.75 -16.71 13.41
C LEU A 493 2.55 -16.86 11.89
N ALA A 494 2.11 -15.78 11.24
CA ALA A 494 2.05 -15.64 9.80
C ALA A 494 3.28 -14.88 9.29
N ARG A 495 3.90 -15.40 8.22
CA ARG A 495 4.98 -14.73 7.47
C ARG A 495 4.41 -14.21 6.16
N LEU A 496 4.57 -12.92 5.96
CA LEU A 496 4.12 -12.17 4.80
C LEU A 496 5.33 -11.82 3.95
N THR A 497 5.52 -12.51 2.83
CA THR A 497 6.65 -12.27 1.91
C THR A 497 6.15 -11.43 0.75
N PHE A 498 6.58 -10.18 0.64
CA PHE A 498 6.21 -9.32 -0.48
C PHE A 498 7.00 -9.72 -1.72
N THR A 499 6.31 -10.29 -2.71
CA THR A 499 6.95 -10.87 -3.90
C THR A 499 7.05 -9.89 -5.06
N GLN A 500 6.29 -8.80 -5.02
CA GLN A 500 6.23 -7.81 -6.11
C GLN A 500 6.40 -6.36 -5.65
N ASN A 501 6.39 -6.10 -4.33
CA ASN A 501 6.76 -4.82 -3.77
C ASN A 501 8.23 -4.88 -3.33
N PHE A 502 9.13 -4.24 -4.08
CA PHE A 502 10.57 -4.27 -3.80
C PHE A 502 11.02 -3.10 -2.91
N GLY A 503 12.23 -3.23 -2.37
CA GLY A 503 12.82 -2.31 -1.39
C GLY A 503 12.43 -2.61 0.06
N ASN A 504 12.90 -1.76 0.96
CA ASN A 504 12.51 -1.75 2.37
C ASN A 504 11.10 -1.16 2.49
N LEU A 505 10.15 -1.94 3.00
CA LEU A 505 8.74 -1.54 3.05
C LEU A 505 8.32 -1.09 4.45
N PRO A 506 7.39 -0.11 4.56
CA PRO A 506 6.83 0.24 5.85
C PRO A 506 6.13 -0.98 6.48
N THR A 507 6.19 -1.08 7.81
CA THR A 507 5.55 -2.18 8.54
C THR A 507 4.03 -2.06 8.42
N ILE A 508 3.35 -3.16 8.09
CA ILE A 508 1.89 -3.21 8.10
C ILE A 508 1.32 -2.91 9.49
N VAL A 509 0.17 -2.23 9.52
CA VAL A 509 -0.54 -1.92 10.76
C VAL A 509 -1.71 -2.89 10.91
N VAL A 510 -1.82 -3.53 12.08
CA VAL A 510 -2.93 -4.42 12.42
C VAL A 510 -3.83 -3.77 13.46
N GLN A 511 -5.15 -3.86 13.27
CA GLN A 511 -6.13 -3.37 14.24
C GLN A 511 -7.06 -4.49 14.69
N GLY A 512 -6.96 -4.86 15.98
CA GLY A 512 -7.72 -5.93 16.61
C GLY A 512 -8.98 -5.47 17.36
N ASN A 513 -9.57 -4.32 17.03
CA ASN A 513 -10.70 -3.75 17.79
C ASN A 513 -11.96 -4.63 17.77
N GLU A 514 -12.11 -5.47 16.74
CA GLU A 514 -13.21 -6.43 16.59
C GLU A 514 -12.84 -7.84 17.11
N MET A 515 -11.68 -7.98 17.73
CA MET A 515 -11.27 -9.25 18.33
C MET A 515 -11.97 -9.50 19.66
N SER A 516 -12.20 -10.78 19.95
CA SER A 516 -12.84 -11.19 21.21
C SER A 516 -11.93 -10.97 22.43
N ALA A 517 -12.52 -10.74 23.61
CA ALA A 517 -11.78 -10.51 24.85
C ALA A 517 -10.74 -11.63 25.14
N GLY A 518 -9.49 -11.24 25.41
CA GLY A 518 -8.37 -12.16 25.60
C GLY A 518 -7.64 -12.58 24.32
N SER A 519 -8.09 -12.10 23.16
CA SER A 519 -7.39 -12.23 21.88
C SER A 519 -6.45 -11.04 21.66
N SER A 520 -5.40 -11.23 20.85
CA SER A 520 -4.48 -10.16 20.46
C SER A 520 -3.90 -10.40 19.08
N VAL A 521 -3.57 -9.32 18.39
CA VAL A 521 -2.87 -9.35 17.11
C VAL A 521 -1.76 -8.30 17.13
N VAL A 522 -0.58 -8.68 16.68
CA VAL A 522 0.60 -7.81 16.60
C VAL A 522 1.32 -8.06 15.28
N ALA A 523 1.91 -7.01 14.72
CA ALA A 523 2.70 -7.09 13.49
C ALA A 523 4.12 -6.56 13.73
N ALA A 524 5.07 -7.04 12.93
CA ALA A 524 6.46 -6.58 12.95
C ALA A 524 7.07 -6.59 11.54
N GLY A 525 7.81 -5.52 11.23
CA GLY A 525 8.73 -5.38 10.09
C GLY A 525 9.98 -4.61 10.53
N GLY A 526 10.85 -4.21 9.61
CA GLY A 526 12.05 -3.42 9.94
C GLY A 526 13.07 -4.19 10.79
N GLY A 527 13.28 -5.48 10.52
CA GLY A 527 14.19 -6.36 11.26
C GLY A 527 13.75 -6.73 12.69
N ASN A 528 12.53 -6.37 13.11
CA ASN A 528 12.00 -6.70 14.43
C ASN A 528 11.64 -8.20 14.57
N VAL A 529 11.61 -8.70 15.81
CA VAL A 529 11.46 -10.13 16.14
C VAL A 529 10.11 -10.43 16.79
N ILE A 530 9.45 -11.49 16.35
CA ILE A 530 8.29 -12.11 17.03
C ILE A 530 8.54 -13.61 17.16
N SER A 531 8.35 -14.19 18.35
CA SER A 531 8.51 -15.64 18.61
C SER A 531 9.82 -16.24 18.07
N ASN A 532 10.94 -15.53 18.26
CA ASN A 532 12.29 -15.90 17.76
C ASN A 532 12.42 -15.95 16.23
N VAL A 533 11.47 -15.37 15.49
CA VAL A 533 11.55 -15.18 14.04
C VAL A 533 11.78 -13.70 13.78
N VAL A 534 12.81 -13.39 13.01
CA VAL A 534 13.17 -12.01 12.61
C VAL A 534 12.46 -11.70 11.29
N SER A 535 11.84 -10.53 11.20
CA SER A 535 11.41 -9.96 9.92
C SER A 535 12.64 -9.65 9.04
N VAL A 536 12.46 -9.58 7.72
CA VAL A 536 13.55 -9.35 6.77
C VAL A 536 13.25 -8.09 5.99
N ASP A 537 14.15 -7.12 6.08
CA ASP A 537 14.06 -5.91 5.26
C ASP A 537 14.42 -6.26 3.81
N GLY A 538 13.56 -5.86 2.87
CA GLY A 538 13.76 -6.10 1.45
C GLY A 538 14.98 -5.35 0.90
N THR A 539 15.81 -6.05 0.13
CA THR A 539 17.03 -5.47 -0.49
C THR A 539 16.99 -5.42 -2.01
N LYS A 540 15.92 -5.95 -2.61
CA LYS A 540 15.66 -5.79 -4.05
C LYS A 540 15.51 -4.32 -4.41
N GLU A 541 16.12 -3.90 -5.51
CA GLU A 541 15.96 -2.53 -5.97
C GLU A 541 14.55 -2.31 -6.54
N SER A 542 14.10 -1.05 -6.57
CA SER A 542 12.81 -0.65 -7.15
C SER A 542 13.04 0.51 -8.10
N GLU A 543 13.81 0.25 -9.15
CA GLU A 543 14.34 1.26 -10.05
C GLU A 543 13.48 1.36 -11.30
N VAL A 544 13.32 2.56 -11.86
CA VAL A 544 12.58 2.77 -13.11
C VAL A 544 13.17 1.88 -14.20
N CYS A 545 12.31 1.04 -14.77
CA CYS A 545 12.68 0.07 -15.80
C CYS A 545 13.87 -0.83 -15.41
N SER A 546 13.99 -1.18 -14.12
CA SER A 546 15.05 -2.05 -13.59
C SER A 546 16.47 -1.58 -13.93
N ASN A 547 16.67 -0.29 -14.25
CA ASN A 547 17.91 0.23 -14.84
C ASN A 547 18.34 -0.50 -16.14
N ARG A 548 17.40 -1.14 -16.84
CA ARG A 548 17.62 -1.95 -18.06
C ARG A 548 16.71 -1.55 -19.21
N GLY A 549 16.09 -0.39 -19.11
CA GLY A 549 15.38 0.27 -20.20
C GLY A 549 15.27 1.77 -19.95
N TYR A 550 14.73 2.46 -20.93
CA TYR A 550 14.32 3.85 -20.79
C TYR A 550 12.80 3.95 -20.61
N CYS A 551 12.37 4.96 -19.88
CA CYS A 551 10.96 5.21 -19.59
C CYS A 551 10.34 6.13 -20.65
N ASP A 552 9.29 5.66 -21.33
CA ASP A 552 8.44 6.51 -22.16
C ASP A 552 7.30 7.07 -21.31
N ASP A 553 7.63 8.05 -20.47
CA ASP A 553 6.71 8.73 -19.55
C ASP A 553 5.73 9.66 -20.27
N THR A 554 6.14 10.25 -21.39
CA THR A 554 5.32 11.22 -22.15
C THR A 554 4.15 10.58 -22.91
N ASN A 555 4.30 9.36 -23.42
CA ASN A 555 3.27 8.75 -24.28
C ASN A 555 2.56 7.56 -23.63
N LEU A 556 3.31 6.57 -23.16
CA LEU A 556 2.77 5.24 -22.84
C LEU A 556 2.86 4.86 -21.36
N GLY A 557 3.78 5.44 -20.58
CA GLY A 557 4.08 5.01 -19.20
C GLY A 557 4.68 3.60 -19.17
N ARG A 558 5.55 3.30 -20.13
CA ARG A 558 6.08 1.95 -20.37
C ARG A 558 7.60 1.99 -20.47
N CYS A 559 8.22 0.92 -19.99
CA CYS A 559 9.64 0.70 -20.23
C CYS A 559 9.92 0.18 -21.64
N ILE A 560 10.96 0.74 -22.26
CA ILE A 560 11.51 0.25 -23.50
C ILE A 560 12.89 -0.33 -23.19
N CYS A 561 12.96 -1.66 -23.22
CA CYS A 561 14.12 -2.40 -22.73
C CYS A 561 15.32 -2.24 -23.65
N HIS A 562 16.49 -2.09 -23.04
CA HIS A 562 17.76 -2.14 -23.75
C HIS A 562 17.99 -3.53 -24.34
N THR A 563 18.82 -3.59 -25.38
CA THR A 563 19.07 -4.82 -26.12
C THR A 563 19.62 -5.92 -25.20
N GLY A 564 18.90 -7.03 -25.10
CA GLY A 564 19.27 -8.18 -24.27
C GLY A 564 18.50 -8.28 -22.95
N TYR A 565 17.58 -7.36 -22.70
CA TYR A 565 16.65 -7.39 -21.58
C TYR A 565 15.19 -7.48 -22.07
N THR A 566 14.31 -7.94 -21.20
CA THR A 566 12.87 -8.09 -21.43
C THR A 566 12.12 -7.98 -20.11
N ASN A 567 10.79 -7.93 -20.16
CA ASN A 567 9.94 -7.88 -18.97
C ASN A 567 10.17 -9.07 -18.05
N SER A 568 10.12 -8.82 -16.75
CA SER A 568 10.34 -9.83 -15.72
C SER A 568 9.07 -10.33 -15.04
N ASP A 569 9.20 -11.46 -14.35
CA ASP A 569 8.26 -11.97 -13.35
C ASP A 569 8.52 -11.42 -11.93
N GLY A 570 9.52 -10.53 -11.77
CA GLY A 570 9.96 -10.00 -10.48
C GLY A 570 11.01 -10.85 -9.74
N ASN A 571 11.43 -11.99 -10.30
CA ASN A 571 12.46 -12.87 -9.74
C ASN A 571 13.65 -13.03 -10.70
N GLY A 572 13.91 -12.02 -11.53
CA GLY A 572 14.98 -12.04 -12.53
C GLY A 572 14.74 -12.99 -13.70
N SER A 573 13.56 -13.62 -13.79
CA SER A 573 13.19 -14.53 -14.88
C SER A 573 12.27 -13.82 -15.88
N ILE A 574 12.25 -14.34 -17.11
CA ILE A 574 11.39 -13.80 -18.18
C ILE A 574 9.93 -13.88 -17.74
N SER A 575 9.17 -12.79 -17.95
CA SER A 575 7.75 -12.68 -17.61
C SER A 575 6.91 -13.86 -18.12
N THR A 576 5.89 -14.24 -17.36
CA THR A 576 4.87 -15.23 -17.74
C THR A 576 3.53 -14.56 -18.03
N LEU A 577 2.51 -15.32 -18.44
CA LEU A 577 1.14 -14.80 -18.56
C LEU A 577 0.55 -14.35 -17.21
N GLU A 578 1.05 -14.91 -16.11
CA GLU A 578 0.56 -14.65 -14.76
C GLU A 578 1.34 -13.51 -14.09
N PHE A 579 2.63 -13.35 -14.41
CA PHE A 579 3.51 -12.33 -13.85
C PHE A 579 4.28 -11.60 -14.95
N ASN A 580 3.84 -10.38 -15.28
CA ASN A 580 4.48 -9.50 -16.24
C ASN A 580 4.54 -8.08 -15.69
N ARG A 581 5.71 -7.67 -15.23
CA ARG A 581 5.91 -6.34 -14.62
C ARG A 581 6.10 -5.22 -15.64
N GLY A 582 6.44 -5.52 -16.89
CA GLY A 582 6.75 -4.49 -17.88
C GLY A 582 8.01 -3.67 -17.56
N ASP A 583 8.92 -4.20 -16.73
CA ASP A 583 9.99 -3.45 -16.06
C ASP A 583 11.40 -3.66 -16.63
N CYS A 584 11.56 -4.47 -17.68
CA CYS A 584 12.88 -4.83 -18.21
C CYS A 584 13.81 -5.59 -17.23
N GLY A 585 13.25 -6.15 -16.16
CA GLY A 585 14.01 -6.79 -15.09
C GLY A 585 14.47 -8.23 -15.37
N ALA A 586 14.57 -8.67 -16.63
CA ALA A 586 14.98 -10.04 -16.97
C ALA A 586 15.91 -10.08 -18.20
N PRO A 587 16.98 -10.89 -18.19
CA PRO A 587 17.85 -11.05 -19.34
C PRO A 587 17.18 -11.96 -20.40
N SER A 588 17.02 -11.46 -21.63
CA SER A 588 16.52 -12.24 -22.77
C SER A 588 17.62 -13.02 -23.50
N ARG A 589 18.88 -12.66 -23.25
CA ARG A 589 20.10 -13.35 -23.74
C ARG A 589 21.25 -13.03 -22.78
N ILE A 590 22.40 -13.69 -22.95
CA ILE A 590 23.60 -13.40 -22.15
C ILE A 590 24.01 -11.94 -22.36
N PRO A 591 24.05 -11.11 -21.29
CA PRO A 591 24.55 -9.75 -21.39
C PRO A 591 26.04 -9.74 -21.73
N VAL A 592 26.42 -9.00 -22.78
CA VAL A 592 27.81 -8.95 -23.30
C VAL A 592 28.49 -7.60 -23.08
N GLY A 593 27.81 -6.65 -22.43
CA GLY A 593 28.31 -5.30 -22.20
C GLY A 593 27.25 -4.39 -21.60
N CYS A 594 27.67 -3.20 -21.17
CA CYS A 594 26.76 -2.12 -20.77
C CYS A 594 25.86 -1.68 -21.92
N PRO A 595 24.66 -1.16 -21.62
CA PRO A 595 23.72 -0.70 -22.65
C PRO A 595 24.24 0.53 -23.43
N GLY A 596 23.64 0.75 -24.61
CA GLY A 596 24.02 1.79 -25.59
C GLY A 596 24.80 1.26 -26.80
N ASP A 597 24.76 1.96 -27.93
CA ASP A 597 25.56 1.64 -29.14
C ASP A 597 27.07 1.74 -28.85
N LEU A 598 27.43 2.72 -28.03
CA LEU A 598 28.68 2.77 -27.28
C LEU A 598 28.33 2.51 -25.81
N ALA A 599 29.19 1.80 -25.07
CA ALA A 599 28.95 1.51 -23.66
C ALA A 599 28.60 2.80 -22.88
N CYS A 600 27.44 2.79 -22.20
CA CYS A 600 26.90 3.94 -21.47
C CYS A 600 26.76 5.20 -22.33
N SER A 601 26.44 5.02 -23.60
CA SER A 601 26.30 6.06 -24.63
C SER A 601 27.52 6.99 -24.74
N GLY A 602 28.70 6.57 -24.25
CA GLY A 602 29.89 7.43 -24.15
C GLY A 602 29.81 8.53 -23.08
N HIS A 603 28.77 8.51 -22.24
CA HIS A 603 28.50 9.53 -21.22
C HIS A 603 28.57 8.99 -19.79
N GLY A 604 29.12 7.79 -19.62
CA GLY A 604 29.30 7.18 -18.31
C GLY A 604 30.45 6.19 -18.30
N THR A 605 30.64 5.59 -17.12
CA THR A 605 31.56 4.47 -16.94
C THR A 605 30.76 3.19 -16.77
N CYS A 606 31.20 2.13 -17.43
CA CYS A 606 30.60 0.81 -17.33
C CYS A 606 31.20 0.07 -16.12
N SER A 607 30.35 -0.51 -15.28
CA SER A 607 30.79 -1.39 -14.20
C SER A 607 31.33 -2.72 -14.73
N ASP A 608 31.67 -3.65 -13.82
CA ASP A 608 32.27 -4.92 -14.18
C ASP A 608 31.35 -5.85 -15.00
N ARG A 609 31.95 -6.95 -15.48
CA ARG A 609 31.29 -7.97 -16.31
C ARG A 609 30.12 -8.71 -15.65
N LEU A 610 29.89 -8.50 -14.35
CA LEU A 610 28.80 -9.16 -13.62
C LEU A 610 27.58 -8.26 -13.55
N SER A 611 27.78 -6.93 -13.48
CA SER A 611 26.71 -5.95 -13.26
C SER A 611 26.34 -5.14 -14.49
N TYR A 612 27.26 -4.89 -15.44
CA TYR A 612 27.03 -4.10 -16.67
C TYR A 612 26.17 -2.83 -16.49
N ARG A 613 26.34 -2.16 -15.35
CA ARG A 613 25.61 -0.98 -14.95
C ARG A 613 26.38 0.26 -15.37
N CYS A 614 25.66 1.24 -15.91
CA CYS A 614 26.24 2.52 -16.25
C CYS A 614 26.21 3.49 -15.06
N SER A 615 27.36 4.04 -14.71
CA SER A 615 27.47 5.19 -13.83
C SER A 615 27.63 6.45 -14.67
N CYS A 616 26.57 7.25 -14.73
CA CYS A 616 26.50 8.41 -15.63
C CYS A 616 27.36 9.57 -15.14
N SER A 617 27.97 10.26 -16.11
CA SER A 617 28.68 11.51 -15.88
C SER A 617 27.70 12.61 -15.49
N LYS A 618 28.17 13.64 -14.77
CA LYS A 618 27.34 14.79 -14.38
C LYS A 618 26.61 15.37 -15.60
N GLY A 619 25.30 15.57 -15.47
CA GLY A 619 24.44 16.08 -16.54
C GLY A 619 23.79 15.01 -17.41
N TRP A 620 24.06 13.72 -17.14
CA TRP A 620 23.48 12.58 -17.84
C TRP A 620 22.80 11.62 -16.86
N ARG A 621 21.76 10.93 -17.32
CA ARG A 621 20.96 9.97 -16.56
C ARG A 621 20.40 8.87 -17.45
N GLY A 622 19.61 7.96 -16.86
CA GLY A 622 19.03 6.81 -17.53
C GLY A 622 19.95 5.59 -17.46
N GLY A 623 19.42 4.40 -17.77
CA GLY A 623 20.14 3.13 -17.64
C GLY A 623 21.38 3.00 -18.52
N ASP A 624 21.46 3.78 -19.61
CA ASP A 624 22.57 3.83 -20.56
C ASP A 624 23.21 5.22 -20.69
N CYS A 625 22.88 6.16 -19.80
CA CYS A 625 23.37 7.55 -19.82
C CYS A 625 23.09 8.32 -21.12
N SER A 626 22.04 7.96 -21.87
CA SER A 626 21.67 8.65 -23.12
C SER A 626 20.83 9.91 -22.90
N GLU A 627 20.23 10.10 -21.71
CA GLU A 627 19.37 11.24 -21.42
C GLU A 627 20.12 12.36 -20.71
N ARG A 628 19.84 13.61 -21.08
CA ARG A 628 20.37 14.76 -20.35
C ARG A 628 19.51 15.14 -19.16
N VAL A 629 20.18 15.62 -18.12
CA VAL A 629 19.59 16.21 -16.92
C VAL A 629 19.45 17.72 -17.14
N CYS A 630 18.24 18.25 -17.02
CA CYS A 630 17.98 19.68 -17.08
C CYS A 630 18.40 20.39 -15.77
N PRO A 631 18.53 21.73 -15.79
CA PRO A 631 18.81 22.51 -14.59
C PRO A 631 17.77 22.30 -13.47
N PHE A 632 18.25 22.31 -12.23
CA PHE A 632 17.43 22.21 -11.03
C PHE A 632 17.35 23.57 -10.36
N GLY A 633 16.15 23.96 -9.97
CA GLY A 633 15.85 25.11 -9.11
C GLY A 633 14.94 24.68 -7.97
N TYR A 634 14.65 25.58 -7.03
CA TYR A 634 13.66 25.29 -5.99
C TYR A 634 12.28 25.09 -6.62
N SER A 635 11.49 24.16 -6.09
CA SER A 635 10.16 23.82 -6.58
C SER A 635 9.19 24.98 -6.35
N TRP A 636 8.29 25.24 -7.30
CA TRP A 636 7.14 26.14 -7.06
C TRP A 636 5.97 25.44 -6.39
N PHE A 637 5.82 24.13 -6.59
CA PHE A 637 4.62 23.38 -6.20
C PHE A 637 4.96 22.04 -5.54
N ASP A 638 6.01 21.99 -4.73
CA ASP A 638 6.32 20.80 -3.93
C ASP A 638 5.26 20.59 -2.83
N TYR A 639 5.00 19.32 -2.53
CA TYR A 639 4.25 18.99 -1.33
C TYR A 639 4.99 19.48 -0.09
N PRO A 640 4.27 19.94 0.95
CA PRO A 640 4.91 20.32 2.20
C PRO A 640 5.74 19.18 2.76
N SER A 641 6.99 19.48 3.14
CA SER A 641 7.88 18.51 3.77
C SER A 641 7.69 18.46 5.29
N GLU A 642 7.20 19.57 5.87
CA GLU A 642 6.86 19.76 7.28
C GLU A 642 5.70 20.79 7.38
N ASP A 643 5.14 20.96 8.58
CA ASP A 643 4.11 21.99 8.83
C ASP A 643 4.66 23.37 8.44
N ASN A 644 3.96 24.06 7.53
CA ASN A 644 4.31 25.37 7.01
C ASN A 644 5.68 25.44 6.28
N VAL A 645 6.21 24.30 5.81
CA VAL A 645 7.46 24.24 5.02
C VAL A 645 7.19 23.64 3.64
N ALA A 646 7.24 24.51 2.62
CA ALA A 646 7.21 24.17 1.20
C ALA A 646 8.23 25.04 0.44
N HIS A 647 8.41 24.79 -0.86
CA HIS A 647 9.31 25.50 -1.77
C HIS A 647 10.81 25.33 -1.48
N GLN A 648 11.17 24.32 -0.70
CA GLN A 648 12.55 24.05 -0.27
C GLN A 648 13.20 22.88 -1.03
N ILE A 649 12.42 22.10 -1.78
CA ILE A 649 12.93 20.98 -2.56
C ILE A 649 13.48 21.48 -3.90
N ARG A 650 14.71 21.08 -4.25
CA ARG A 650 15.26 21.36 -5.59
C ARG A 650 14.74 20.33 -6.58
N THR A 651 14.00 20.78 -7.58
CA THR A 651 13.35 19.96 -8.60
C THR A 651 13.85 20.37 -9.98
N GLU A 652 13.94 19.40 -10.87
CA GLU A 652 14.26 19.65 -12.27
C GLU A 652 13.24 20.60 -12.89
N CYS A 653 13.72 21.64 -13.58
CA CYS A 653 12.88 22.70 -14.13
C CYS A 653 11.93 23.34 -13.10
N SER A 654 12.35 23.40 -11.82
CA SER A 654 11.61 23.98 -10.70
C SER A 654 10.18 23.45 -10.55
N GLY A 655 9.89 22.28 -11.13
CA GLY A 655 8.55 21.70 -11.12
C GLY A 655 7.51 22.54 -11.87
N VAL A 656 7.89 23.34 -12.88
CA VAL A 656 6.97 24.18 -13.69
C VAL A 656 7.35 24.24 -15.18
N GLY A 657 8.21 23.33 -15.61
CA GLY A 657 8.65 23.26 -17.00
C GLY A 657 8.93 21.82 -17.44
N ASP A 658 8.81 21.60 -18.74
CA ASP A 658 9.14 20.32 -19.35
C ASP A 658 10.63 20.30 -19.70
N CYS A 659 11.33 19.24 -19.30
CA CYS A 659 12.74 19.08 -19.67
C CYS A 659 12.88 18.48 -21.07
N ASP A 660 13.51 19.21 -22.00
CA ASP A 660 13.97 18.65 -23.27
C ASP A 660 15.28 17.89 -23.06
N ARG A 661 15.17 16.56 -22.98
CA ARG A 661 16.28 15.62 -22.75
C ARG A 661 17.34 15.66 -23.85
N SER A 662 17.02 16.14 -25.05
CA SER A 662 17.97 16.17 -26.17
C SER A 662 19.04 17.26 -26.01
N ASN A 663 18.70 18.36 -25.34
CA ASN A 663 19.55 19.55 -25.23
C ASN A 663 19.70 20.09 -23.80
N ALA A 664 19.09 19.46 -22.80
CA ALA A 664 19.13 19.84 -21.37
C ALA A 664 18.54 21.23 -21.09
N LYS A 665 17.50 21.64 -21.81
CA LYS A 665 16.81 22.91 -21.56
C LYS A 665 15.42 22.69 -21.01
N CYS A 666 15.09 23.47 -19.99
CA CYS A 666 13.73 23.55 -19.48
C CYS A 666 12.87 24.42 -20.40
N LYS A 667 11.74 23.88 -20.82
CA LYS A 667 10.67 24.64 -21.47
C LYS A 667 9.71 25.11 -20.39
N CYS A 668 9.89 26.35 -19.95
CA CYS A 668 9.09 26.93 -18.87
C CYS A 668 7.67 27.23 -19.34
N GLN A 669 6.70 26.88 -18.49
CA GLN A 669 5.31 27.30 -18.69
C GLN A 669 5.20 28.79 -18.30
N PRO A 670 4.53 29.63 -19.09
CA PRO A 670 4.25 31.01 -18.67
C PRO A 670 3.48 31.05 -17.35
N PRO A 671 3.79 31.99 -16.43
CA PRO A 671 4.72 33.10 -16.57
C PRO A 671 6.18 32.80 -16.12
N TYR A 672 6.55 31.53 -15.93
CA TYR A 672 7.87 31.15 -15.43
C TYR A 672 8.98 31.28 -16.50
N THR A 673 10.18 31.59 -16.04
CA THR A 673 11.38 31.82 -16.87
C THR A 673 12.65 31.53 -16.06
N GLY A 674 13.81 31.78 -16.66
CA GLY A 674 15.11 31.35 -16.14
C GLY A 674 15.51 29.98 -16.68
N SER A 675 16.78 29.61 -16.53
CA SER A 675 17.30 28.36 -17.10
C SER A 675 16.67 27.11 -16.48
N ALA A 676 16.17 27.22 -15.25
CA ALA A 676 15.48 26.15 -14.53
C ALA A 676 13.99 26.45 -14.32
N CYS A 677 13.42 27.48 -14.96
CA CYS A 677 12.06 27.95 -14.67
C CYS A 677 11.86 28.40 -13.21
N ASP A 678 12.93 28.87 -12.60
CA ASP A 678 13.06 29.23 -11.20
C ASP A 678 12.65 30.67 -10.87
N LEU A 679 12.40 31.47 -11.91
CA LEU A 679 11.99 32.86 -11.82
C LEU A 679 10.59 33.06 -12.42
N MET A 680 9.81 33.95 -11.84
CA MET A 680 8.63 34.50 -12.51
C MET A 680 9.06 35.63 -13.45
N ALA A 681 8.50 35.68 -14.66
CA ALA A 681 8.70 36.80 -15.57
C ALA A 681 8.00 38.06 -15.04
N CYS A 682 8.59 39.22 -15.27
CA CYS A 682 7.88 40.47 -15.06
C CYS A 682 6.75 40.62 -16.08
N GLY A 683 5.74 41.42 -15.74
CA GLY A 683 4.69 41.81 -16.68
C GLY A 683 5.25 42.54 -17.90
N GLY A 684 4.49 42.54 -18.98
CA GLY A 684 4.86 43.16 -20.25
C GLY A 684 4.34 42.35 -21.44
N SER A 685 3.98 43.03 -22.52
CA SER A 685 3.38 42.39 -23.69
C SER A 685 4.42 41.86 -24.69
N GLU A 686 5.46 42.64 -24.96
CA GLU A 686 6.56 42.28 -25.89
C GLU A 686 7.94 42.24 -25.21
N VAL A 687 8.13 43.10 -24.20
CA VAL A 687 9.36 43.24 -23.42
C VAL A 687 8.98 43.39 -21.94
N GLU A 688 9.85 42.93 -21.04
CA GLU A 688 9.64 43.09 -19.60
C GLU A 688 9.44 44.59 -19.26
N CYS A 689 8.44 44.86 -18.43
CA CYS A 689 8.05 46.20 -17.98
C CYS A 689 7.68 47.16 -19.11
N ASN A 690 7.25 46.63 -20.26
CA ASN A 690 6.96 47.38 -21.50
C ASN A 690 8.08 48.35 -21.93
N GLY A 691 9.33 48.12 -21.45
CA GLY A 691 10.48 48.97 -21.70
C GLY A 691 10.50 50.30 -20.93
N ASN A 692 9.56 50.51 -19.98
CA ASN A 692 9.47 51.72 -19.14
C ASN A 692 9.73 51.41 -17.67
N GLY A 693 10.65 50.49 -17.40
CA GLY A 693 11.02 50.11 -16.05
C GLY A 693 12.06 48.99 -16.01
N GLN A 694 12.43 48.61 -14.78
CA GLN A 694 13.40 47.56 -14.50
C GLN A 694 12.70 46.35 -13.88
N CYS A 695 12.97 45.16 -14.42
CA CYS A 695 12.48 43.91 -13.86
C CYS A 695 13.39 43.45 -12.72
N LEU A 696 12.90 43.51 -11.49
CA LEU A 696 13.66 43.21 -10.27
C LEU A 696 12.97 42.12 -9.46
N THR A 697 13.74 41.33 -8.69
CA THR A 697 13.16 40.44 -7.69
C THR A 697 12.53 41.24 -6.55
N LEU A 698 11.61 40.66 -5.79
CA LEU A 698 11.05 41.35 -4.61
C LEU A 698 12.12 41.74 -3.59
N TYR A 699 13.16 40.91 -3.46
CA TYR A 699 14.35 41.20 -2.65
C TYR A 699 15.07 42.47 -3.13
N ASP A 700 15.38 42.54 -4.42
CA ASP A 700 16.12 43.68 -4.99
C ASP A 700 15.26 44.95 -5.06
N LEU A 701 13.94 44.81 -5.17
CA LEU A 701 12.99 45.91 -5.26
C LEU A 701 12.74 46.59 -3.91
N ALA A 702 12.62 45.81 -2.82
CA ALA A 702 12.26 46.32 -1.49
C ALA A 702 13.05 47.57 -1.07
N PRO A 703 14.40 47.61 -1.17
CA PRO A 703 15.17 48.80 -0.78
C PRO A 703 15.05 49.98 -1.76
N MET A 704 14.41 49.81 -2.91
CA MET A 704 14.23 50.86 -3.93
C MET A 704 12.85 51.51 -3.87
N ILE A 705 11.92 50.99 -3.07
CA ILE A 705 10.57 51.51 -2.97
C ILE A 705 10.56 52.90 -2.33
N ARG A 706 9.91 53.85 -2.99
CA ARG A 706 9.73 55.21 -2.50
C ARG A 706 8.29 55.43 -2.02
N VAL A 707 8.16 56.01 -0.82
CA VAL A 707 6.88 56.46 -0.27
C VAL A 707 6.92 57.98 -0.15
N ASN A 708 6.02 58.66 -0.87
CA ASN A 708 6.00 60.12 -0.99
C ASN A 708 7.34 60.70 -1.52
N GLY A 709 7.97 59.99 -2.45
CA GLY A 709 9.24 60.37 -3.07
C GLY A 709 10.49 60.09 -2.24
N VAL A 710 10.35 59.53 -1.03
CA VAL A 710 11.48 59.16 -0.15
C VAL A 710 11.65 57.65 -0.14
N THR A 711 12.87 57.19 -0.38
CA THR A 711 13.24 55.78 -0.33
C THR A 711 13.07 55.27 1.09
N ARG A 712 12.35 54.17 1.24
CA ARG A 712 12.16 53.50 2.53
C ARG A 712 13.11 52.31 2.53
N ASP A 713 13.91 52.18 3.59
CA ASP A 713 14.83 51.06 3.81
C ASP A 713 14.08 49.75 4.11
N PHE A 714 13.07 49.42 3.30
CA PHE A 714 12.33 48.19 3.41
C PHE A 714 13.21 47.02 3.00
N THR A 715 12.95 45.89 3.64
CA THR A 715 13.63 44.62 3.39
C THR A 715 12.58 43.54 3.18
N TYR A 716 12.89 42.58 2.31
CA TYR A 716 12.03 41.43 2.06
C TYR A 716 12.91 40.24 1.64
N GLY A 717 12.96 39.17 2.45
CA GLY A 717 13.85 38.03 2.21
C GLY A 717 15.32 38.28 2.56
N GLU A 718 15.60 39.13 3.55
CA GLU A 718 16.95 39.32 4.11
C GLU A 718 17.49 38.03 4.78
N ASP A 719 16.64 37.27 5.46
CA ASP A 719 16.99 35.93 5.94
C ASP A 719 16.67 34.89 4.85
N PRO A 720 17.68 34.26 4.21
CA PRO A 720 17.44 33.28 3.16
C PRO A 720 16.82 31.97 3.67
N ASN A 721 16.72 31.77 5.00
CA ASN A 721 16.08 30.59 5.60
C ASN A 721 14.67 30.87 6.12
N ASP A 722 14.17 32.10 5.99
CA ASP A 722 12.82 32.43 6.40
C ASP A 722 11.81 31.91 5.37
N VAL A 723 11.09 30.86 5.76
CA VAL A 723 10.08 30.19 4.95
C VAL A 723 8.92 31.11 4.54
N SER A 724 8.70 32.21 5.27
CA SER A 724 7.64 33.18 4.96
C SER A 724 7.97 34.10 3.79
N THR A 725 9.23 34.14 3.34
CA THR A 725 9.71 35.00 2.25
C THR A 725 10.47 34.19 1.19
N TRP A 726 10.10 32.92 1.02
CA TRP A 726 10.72 31.99 0.06
C TRP A 726 10.73 32.52 -1.38
N ASP A 727 9.77 33.38 -1.70
CA ASP A 727 9.51 33.95 -3.01
C ASP A 727 10.34 35.21 -3.31
N ALA A 728 11.03 35.77 -2.30
CA ALA A 728 11.73 37.06 -2.39
C ALA A 728 12.69 37.15 -3.58
N ARG A 729 13.39 36.05 -3.90
CA ARG A 729 14.36 35.98 -5.02
C ARG A 729 13.83 35.25 -6.26
N ARG A 730 12.54 34.92 -6.29
CA ARG A 730 11.91 34.08 -7.32
C ARG A 730 10.81 34.83 -8.05
N ILE A 731 10.02 35.61 -7.33
CA ILE A 731 9.02 36.50 -7.92
C ILE A 731 9.72 37.81 -8.33
N ARG A 732 9.46 38.22 -9.57
CA ARG A 732 9.96 39.47 -10.13
C ARG A 732 8.79 40.38 -10.48
N THR A 733 8.99 41.68 -10.30
CA THR A 733 8.03 42.72 -10.67
C THR A 733 8.76 43.96 -11.17
N CYS A 734 8.01 44.89 -11.74
CA CYS A 734 8.55 46.06 -12.40
C CYS A 734 8.68 47.26 -11.45
N LEU A 735 9.90 47.78 -11.35
CA LEU A 735 10.14 49.14 -10.88
C LEU A 735 9.97 50.09 -12.07
N CYS A 736 8.90 50.86 -12.09
CA CYS A 736 8.61 51.74 -13.22
C CYS A 736 9.50 52.97 -13.24
N ASP A 737 9.86 53.39 -14.45
CA ASP A 737 10.52 54.66 -14.69
C ASP A 737 9.58 55.83 -14.28
N PRO A 738 10.14 57.03 -14.00
CA PRO A 738 9.32 58.20 -13.67
C PRO A 738 8.18 58.43 -14.67
N PHE A 739 7.01 58.78 -14.14
CA PHE A 739 5.74 58.96 -14.87
C PHE A 739 5.10 57.68 -15.41
N TYR A 740 5.69 56.50 -15.20
CA TYR A 740 5.04 55.22 -15.49
C TYR A 740 4.62 54.51 -14.20
N PHE A 741 3.53 53.76 -14.27
CA PHE A 741 3.02 52.97 -13.17
C PHE A 741 2.21 51.76 -13.67
N GLY A 742 1.63 51.02 -12.73
CA GLY A 742 0.97 49.74 -12.99
C GLY A 742 1.95 48.57 -12.84
N TYR A 743 1.42 47.35 -12.83
CA TYR A 743 2.22 46.15 -12.53
C TYR A 743 3.29 45.85 -13.59
N ASP A 744 3.10 46.36 -14.81
CA ASP A 744 3.98 46.15 -15.96
C ASP A 744 4.49 47.46 -16.60
N CYS A 745 4.30 48.60 -15.92
CA CYS A 745 4.71 49.92 -16.39
C CYS A 745 4.14 50.34 -17.76
N SER A 746 2.97 49.81 -18.12
CA SER A 746 2.25 50.21 -19.33
C SER A 746 1.46 51.51 -19.17
N LEU A 747 1.16 51.91 -17.93
CA LEU A 747 0.34 53.09 -17.63
C LEU A 747 1.21 54.30 -17.35
N LYS A 748 0.72 55.48 -17.73
CA LYS A 748 1.35 56.78 -17.54
C LYS A 748 0.59 57.64 -16.55
N GLU A 749 1.29 58.23 -15.59
CA GLU A 749 0.70 59.17 -14.66
C GLU A 749 0.25 60.44 -15.39
N CYS A 750 -1.00 60.86 -15.14
CA CYS A 750 -1.45 62.17 -15.58
C CYS A 750 -0.97 63.28 -14.64
N PRO A 751 -0.88 64.53 -15.13
CA PRO A 751 -0.68 65.69 -14.29
C PRO A 751 -1.65 65.69 -13.12
N ARG A 752 -1.11 65.86 -11.92
CA ARG A 752 -1.89 66.00 -10.70
C ARG A 752 -2.10 67.47 -10.38
N GLY A 753 -3.11 67.74 -9.58
CA GLY A 753 -3.42 69.09 -9.13
C GLY A 753 -4.46 69.10 -8.04
N ASP A 754 -4.62 70.30 -7.50
CA ASP A 754 -5.60 70.65 -6.49
C ASP A 754 -6.99 70.76 -7.10
N ASP A 755 -8.04 70.43 -6.35
CA ASP A 755 -9.42 70.67 -6.77
C ASP A 755 -9.82 72.07 -6.27
N PHE A 756 -10.06 72.99 -7.20
CA PHE A 756 -10.42 74.38 -6.89
C PHE A 756 -11.66 74.53 -5.98
N ASN A 757 -12.54 73.53 -5.94
CA ASN A 757 -13.79 73.60 -5.18
C ASN A 757 -13.68 73.08 -3.75
N THR A 758 -12.51 72.63 -3.30
CA THR A 758 -12.35 72.10 -1.95
C THR A 758 -12.14 73.23 -0.94
N ASP A 759 -12.84 73.13 0.19
CA ASP A 759 -12.62 74.04 1.32
C ASP A 759 -11.47 73.50 2.18
N ASN A 760 -10.62 74.38 2.71
CA ASN A 760 -9.46 74.08 3.56
C ASN A 760 -8.19 73.61 2.81
N ASP A 761 -7.77 74.37 1.79
CA ASP A 761 -6.55 74.16 0.96
C ASP A 761 -5.27 74.75 1.58
N ASP A 762 -4.94 74.30 2.79
CA ASP A 762 -3.74 74.73 3.48
C ASP A 762 -2.48 74.26 2.71
N ILE A 763 -1.56 75.20 2.51
CA ILE A 763 -0.23 74.94 1.93
C ILE A 763 0.64 74.26 2.98
N GLU A 764 1.35 73.19 2.60
CA GLU A 764 2.35 72.58 3.48
C GLU A 764 3.43 73.61 3.83
N ARG A 765 3.59 73.85 5.13
CA ARG A 765 4.64 74.69 5.71
C ARG A 765 5.50 73.87 6.63
N GLN A 766 6.80 73.86 6.35
CA GLN A 766 7.79 73.24 7.22
C GLN A 766 8.69 74.31 7.84
N LEU A 767 9.10 74.09 9.09
CA LEU A 767 9.91 75.02 9.85
C LEU A 767 11.30 74.45 10.09
N ILE A 768 12.32 75.29 9.96
CA ILE A 768 13.72 74.95 10.22
C ILE A 768 14.33 75.99 11.15
N GLN A 769 15.03 75.55 12.19
CA GLN A 769 15.90 76.41 12.98
C GLN A 769 17.35 75.98 12.76
N CYS A 770 18.20 76.92 12.37
CA CYS A 770 19.64 76.72 12.28
C CYS A 770 20.38 77.50 13.37
N ILE A 771 21.19 76.78 14.17
CA ILE A 771 21.99 77.34 15.27
C ILE A 771 23.47 77.20 14.89
N ALA A 772 24.05 78.26 14.35
CA ALA A 772 25.46 78.35 13.95
C ALA A 772 25.88 79.80 13.70
N ASP A 773 27.19 80.06 13.68
CA ASP A 773 27.80 81.35 13.30
C ASP A 773 28.93 81.21 12.27
N ALA A 774 29.15 80.01 11.73
CA ALA A 774 30.07 79.73 10.63
C ALA A 774 29.67 78.45 9.88
N GLY A 775 30.29 78.26 8.71
CA GLY A 775 30.18 77.04 7.93
C GLY A 775 29.01 77.03 6.96
N SER A 776 28.56 75.83 6.59
CA SER A 776 27.46 75.62 5.67
C SER A 776 26.64 74.39 6.06
N PHE A 777 25.42 74.30 5.56
CA PHE A 777 24.55 73.14 5.70
C PHE A 777 23.98 72.75 4.34
N THR A 778 23.29 71.62 4.31
CA THR A 778 22.50 71.20 3.15
C THR A 778 21.08 70.90 3.60
N LEU A 779 20.13 71.01 2.68
CA LEU A 779 18.77 70.54 2.86
C LEU A 779 18.52 69.36 1.92
N THR A 780 17.74 68.39 2.36
CA THR A 780 17.38 67.20 1.61
C THR A 780 15.86 67.06 1.58
N PHE A 781 15.32 66.88 0.37
CA PHE A 781 13.91 66.62 0.12
C PHE A 781 13.77 65.51 -0.92
N ARG A 782 12.98 64.47 -0.62
CA ARG A 782 12.74 63.33 -1.54
C ARG A 782 14.04 62.75 -2.13
N ASP A 783 14.99 62.48 -1.24
CA ASP A 783 16.33 61.94 -1.52
C ASP A 783 17.26 62.80 -2.41
N GLU A 784 16.86 64.03 -2.75
CA GLU A 784 17.74 65.01 -3.39
C GLU A 784 18.25 66.02 -2.37
N THR A 785 19.55 66.31 -2.43
CA THR A 785 20.24 67.21 -1.49
C THR A 785 20.70 68.45 -2.23
N THR A 786 20.45 69.62 -1.63
CA THR A 786 20.90 70.90 -2.17
C THR A 786 22.42 70.98 -2.23
N THR A 787 22.95 71.92 -3.00
CA THR A 787 24.33 72.38 -2.81
C THR A 787 24.52 72.98 -1.41
N ASN A 788 25.77 73.18 -0.99
CA ASN A 788 26.08 73.73 0.34
C ASN A 788 25.53 75.16 0.48
N ILE A 789 24.61 75.35 1.42
CA ILE A 789 23.99 76.62 1.79
C ILE A 789 24.84 77.26 2.91
N PRO A 790 25.40 78.47 2.72
CA PRO A 790 26.21 79.10 3.75
C PRO A 790 25.37 79.48 4.98
N TYR A 791 25.97 79.48 6.18
CA TYR A 791 25.26 79.80 7.43
C TYR A 791 24.57 81.18 7.42
N ASN A 792 25.13 82.13 6.66
CA ASN A 792 24.64 83.49 6.53
C ASN A 792 23.77 83.71 5.28
N ALA A 793 23.27 82.64 4.65
CA ALA A 793 22.37 82.69 3.50
C ALA A 793 21.13 83.54 3.78
N VAL A 794 20.66 84.29 2.79
CA VAL A 794 19.38 85.01 2.83
C VAL A 794 18.25 84.14 2.29
N GLU A 795 17.00 84.56 2.46
CA GLU A 795 15.80 83.85 1.97
C GLU A 795 15.92 83.41 0.50
N ALA A 796 16.41 84.32 -0.36
CA ALA A 796 16.58 84.06 -1.79
C ALA A 796 17.62 82.95 -2.10
N ASP A 797 18.67 82.81 -1.29
CA ASP A 797 19.69 81.78 -1.48
C ASP A 797 19.10 80.39 -1.16
N ILE A 798 18.33 80.28 -0.07
CA ILE A 798 17.67 79.03 0.32
C ILE A 798 16.58 78.65 -0.68
N LYS A 799 15.77 79.61 -1.11
CA LYS A 799 14.76 79.41 -2.16
C LYS A 799 15.40 78.87 -3.43
N SER A 800 16.46 79.51 -3.90
CA SER A 800 17.16 79.07 -5.12
C SER A 800 17.75 77.67 -4.95
N ALA A 801 18.37 77.37 -3.80
CA ALA A 801 18.94 76.05 -3.53
C ALA A 801 17.88 74.93 -3.48
N LEU A 802 16.70 75.20 -2.94
CA LEU A 802 15.58 74.24 -2.92
C LEU A 802 14.94 74.06 -4.29
N GLU A 803 14.75 75.14 -5.07
CA GLU A 803 14.19 75.10 -6.43
C GLU A 803 15.16 74.53 -7.49
N GLU A 804 16.43 74.33 -7.14
CA GLU A 804 17.39 73.56 -7.96
C GLU A 804 17.18 72.04 -7.86
N LEU A 805 16.46 71.54 -6.85
CA LEU A 805 16.12 70.13 -6.72
C LEU A 805 15.04 69.76 -7.74
N SER A 806 15.22 68.65 -8.46
CA SER A 806 14.24 68.22 -9.47
C SER A 806 12.90 67.75 -8.87
N THR A 807 12.89 67.50 -7.57
CA THR A 807 11.74 67.08 -6.77
C THR A 807 10.90 68.24 -6.22
N ILE A 808 11.33 69.48 -6.43
CA ILE A 808 10.65 70.71 -5.99
C ILE A 808 10.41 71.63 -7.20
N GLY A 809 9.17 72.06 -7.40
CA GLY A 809 8.81 73.04 -8.44
C GLY A 809 9.01 74.47 -7.99
N ALA A 810 8.32 74.89 -6.92
CA ALA A 810 8.42 76.23 -6.36
C ALA A 810 8.12 76.26 -4.85
N VAL A 811 8.92 77.02 -4.12
CA VAL A 811 8.74 77.26 -2.67
C VAL A 811 8.70 78.74 -2.35
N ASP A 812 8.07 79.12 -1.25
CA ASP A 812 8.26 80.43 -0.63
C ASP A 812 9.08 80.27 0.65
N VAL A 813 10.07 81.14 0.86
CA VAL A 813 10.97 81.06 2.02
C VAL A 813 10.93 82.38 2.77
N ILE A 814 10.52 82.32 4.04
CA ILE A 814 10.36 83.50 4.89
C ILE A 814 11.04 83.27 6.23
N PHE A 815 11.87 84.23 6.68
CA PHE A 815 12.51 84.19 7.98
C PHE A 815 11.69 84.95 9.02
N SER A 816 11.60 84.37 10.22
CA SER A 816 11.08 85.03 11.42
C SER A 816 12.20 85.23 12.43
N GLY A 817 12.35 86.45 12.94
CA GLY A 817 13.31 86.79 14.00
C GLY A 817 14.71 87.23 13.56
N GLY A 818 15.14 87.04 12.30
CA GLY A 818 16.45 87.47 11.81
C GLY A 818 16.56 87.60 10.29
N ALA A 819 17.73 88.02 9.79
CA ALA A 819 17.97 88.34 8.37
C ALA A 819 18.81 87.28 7.62
N VAL A 820 19.37 86.30 8.33
CA VAL A 820 20.21 85.23 7.77
C VAL A 820 19.80 83.88 8.35
N ALA A 821 20.07 82.79 7.62
CA ALA A 821 19.59 81.44 7.89
C ALA A 821 19.93 80.92 9.30
N CYS A 822 21.17 81.12 9.75
CA CYS A 822 21.68 80.60 11.02
C CYS A 822 22.06 81.72 11.98
N SER A 823 21.70 81.55 13.25
CA SER A 823 22.20 82.41 14.33
C SER A 823 22.25 81.63 15.64
N ASN A 824 23.28 81.90 16.44
CA ASN A 824 23.44 81.37 17.80
C ASN A 824 23.14 82.40 18.90
N SER A 825 22.73 83.61 18.51
CA SER A 825 22.41 84.71 19.43
C SER A 825 20.99 85.26 19.27
N ILE A 826 20.33 84.91 18.17
CA ILE A 826 18.96 85.32 17.83
C ILE A 826 18.21 84.06 17.38
N ASN A 827 16.96 83.93 17.84
CA ASN A 827 16.08 82.87 17.40
C ASN A 827 15.59 83.20 15.98
N VAL A 828 16.14 82.48 14.99
CA VAL A 828 15.69 82.56 13.60
C VAL A 828 14.93 81.28 13.25
N VAL A 829 13.72 81.44 12.71
CA VAL A 829 12.94 80.35 12.13
C VAL A 829 12.82 80.58 10.64
N ILE A 830 13.26 79.60 9.85
CA ILE A 830 13.09 79.54 8.41
C ILE A 830 11.76 78.83 8.15
N LYS A 831 10.82 79.50 7.50
CA LYS A 831 9.55 78.92 7.04
C LYS A 831 9.69 78.59 5.56
N VAL A 832 9.38 77.35 5.19
CA VAL A 832 9.37 76.89 3.80
C VAL A 832 7.94 76.46 3.48
N ASP A 833 7.29 77.23 2.61
CA ASP A 833 5.94 76.93 2.09
C ASP A 833 6.09 76.27 0.70
N PHE A 834 5.58 75.05 0.55
CA PHE A 834 5.65 74.31 -0.71
C PHE A 834 4.49 74.69 -1.63
N LEU A 835 4.78 75.44 -2.69
CA LEU A 835 3.73 76.04 -3.52
C LEU A 835 3.23 75.10 -4.62
N THR A 836 4.05 74.17 -5.08
CA THR A 836 3.72 73.23 -6.18
C THR A 836 3.48 71.81 -5.70
N GLU A 837 4.17 71.37 -4.64
CA GLU A 837 4.01 70.03 -4.08
C GLU A 837 2.75 70.01 -3.21
N LEU A 838 1.81 69.15 -3.56
CA LEU A 838 0.47 69.11 -2.96
C LEU A 838 0.33 68.01 -1.90
N GLY A 839 -0.59 68.22 -0.96
CA GLY A 839 -0.89 67.32 0.14
C GLY A 839 0.14 67.33 1.27
N GLU A 840 0.09 66.31 2.12
CA GLU A 840 1.06 66.10 3.20
C GLU A 840 2.40 65.65 2.61
N LEU A 841 3.45 66.44 2.82
CA LEU A 841 4.78 66.20 2.26
C LEU A 841 5.72 65.53 3.27
N PRO A 842 6.77 64.82 2.81
CA PRO A 842 7.78 64.32 3.74
C PRO A 842 8.52 65.50 4.38
N SER A 843 8.98 65.29 5.61
CA SER A 843 9.77 66.30 6.33
C SER A 843 11.10 66.57 5.62
N LEU A 844 11.48 67.84 5.48
CA LEU A 844 12.83 68.26 5.12
C LEU A 844 13.82 67.71 6.15
N SER A 845 14.98 67.30 5.65
CA SER A 845 16.13 66.97 6.49
C SER A 845 17.34 67.74 6.00
N GLY A 846 18.49 67.58 6.65
CA GLY A 846 19.69 68.30 6.24
C GLY A 846 20.91 67.88 7.03
N SER A 847 22.10 68.07 6.44
CA SER A 847 23.36 67.80 7.12
C SER A 847 23.90 69.06 7.79
N ASN A 848 24.19 68.95 9.09
CA ASN A 848 24.90 69.96 9.87
C ASN A 848 26.41 69.70 9.93
N ALA A 849 26.94 68.73 9.16
CA ALA A 849 28.32 68.28 9.27
C ALA A 849 29.37 69.38 9.09
N LEU A 850 29.06 70.46 8.36
CA LEU A 850 29.95 71.60 8.14
C LEU A 850 29.53 72.86 8.91
N LEU A 851 28.49 72.80 9.74
CA LEU A 851 28.07 73.92 10.57
C LEU A 851 28.94 74.02 11.83
N GLN A 852 29.28 75.25 12.20
CA GLN A 852 30.03 75.54 13.42
C GLN A 852 29.25 76.53 14.29
N ASP A 853 29.02 76.14 15.53
CA ASP A 853 28.70 77.05 16.63
C ASP A 853 29.98 77.29 17.46
N ARG A 854 30.56 78.47 17.30
CA ARG A 854 31.78 78.93 17.97
C ARG A 854 31.50 79.57 19.33
N ILE A 855 30.25 79.89 19.63
CA ILE A 855 29.86 80.57 20.88
C ILE A 855 29.38 79.54 21.91
N ASN A 856 28.41 78.70 21.56
CA ASN A 856 27.85 77.71 22.48
C ASN A 856 28.32 76.27 22.20
N GLY A 857 28.99 76.04 21.07
CA GLY A 857 29.57 74.74 20.68
C GLY A 857 31.08 74.66 20.90
N ASN A 858 31.72 73.65 20.30
CA ASN A 858 33.17 73.41 20.38
C ASN A 858 33.97 74.02 19.21
N ALA A 859 33.33 74.87 18.38
CA ALA A 859 33.92 75.53 17.21
C ALA A 859 34.51 74.57 16.16
N ARG A 860 33.97 73.35 16.04
CA ARG A 860 34.36 72.37 15.02
C ARG A 860 33.20 72.07 14.08
N ASP A 861 33.53 71.54 12.91
CA ASP A 861 32.56 70.98 11.98
C ASP A 861 31.63 70.00 12.70
N GLY A 862 30.32 70.18 12.54
CA GLY A 862 29.27 69.42 13.23
C GLY A 862 28.87 69.97 14.60
N SER A 863 29.43 71.11 15.05
CA SER A 863 29.06 71.73 16.33
C SER A 863 27.82 72.60 16.27
N GLY A 864 27.39 73.00 15.06
CA GLY A 864 26.11 73.67 14.84
C GLY A 864 24.94 72.68 14.76
N ASN A 865 23.72 73.19 14.89
CA ASN A 865 22.51 72.36 14.95
C ASN A 865 21.45 72.78 13.91
N LEU A 866 20.69 71.80 13.41
CA LEU A 866 19.50 71.99 12.59
C LEU A 866 18.32 71.29 13.26
N VAL A 867 17.20 72.01 13.39
CA VAL A 867 15.95 71.47 13.95
C VAL A 867 14.86 71.63 12.91
N PHE A 868 14.16 70.55 12.60
CA PHE A 868 13.06 70.51 11.63
C PHE A 868 11.75 70.25 12.36
N VAL A 869 10.69 71.00 12.02
CA VAL A 869 9.35 70.87 12.62
C VAL A 869 8.28 70.90 11.52
N THR A 870 7.37 69.93 11.56
CA THR A 870 6.33 69.70 10.53
C THR A 870 5.01 69.25 11.18
N GLY A 871 3.94 69.10 10.38
CA GLY A 871 2.72 68.39 10.83
C GLY A 871 1.82 69.16 11.80
N GLY A 872 1.95 70.49 11.91
CA GLY A 872 1.14 71.32 12.82
C GLY A 872 1.84 71.70 14.12
N ASP A 873 3.05 71.18 14.37
CA ASP A 873 3.85 71.50 15.54
C ASP A 873 4.42 72.92 15.49
N THR A 874 4.80 73.44 16.65
CA THR A 874 5.32 74.81 16.81
C THR A 874 6.82 74.86 17.07
N LEU A 875 7.51 75.83 16.47
CA LEU A 875 8.92 76.14 16.68
C LEU A 875 9.07 77.64 16.96
N LEU A 876 9.52 77.99 18.17
CA LEU A 876 9.77 79.37 18.60
C LEU A 876 8.59 80.34 18.37
N GLY A 877 7.36 79.86 18.53
CA GLY A 877 6.13 80.64 18.36
C GLY A 877 5.55 80.65 16.95
N GLU A 878 6.23 80.02 16.00
CA GLU A 878 5.71 79.76 14.64
C GLU A 878 5.12 78.36 14.54
N THR A 879 4.10 78.17 13.72
CA THR A 879 3.43 76.88 13.55
C THR A 879 3.69 76.35 12.14
N SER A 880 4.14 75.09 12.05
CA SER A 880 4.16 74.34 10.81
C SER A 880 2.73 74.04 10.36
N VAL A 881 2.52 73.78 9.07
CA VAL A 881 1.18 73.52 8.54
C VAL A 881 1.24 72.23 7.75
N LYS A 882 0.37 71.29 8.09
CA LYS A 882 0.16 70.09 7.29
C LYS A 882 -0.64 70.46 6.05
N GLY A 883 -0.07 70.21 4.88
CA GLY A 883 -0.72 70.47 3.60
C GLY A 883 -1.95 69.58 3.42
N THR A 884 -3.05 70.19 2.99
CA THR A 884 -4.34 69.51 2.78
C THR A 884 -4.82 69.56 1.34
N ARG A 885 -4.18 70.37 0.48
CA ARG A 885 -4.45 70.44 -0.95
C ARG A 885 -4.46 69.08 -1.61
N GLU A 886 -5.44 68.82 -2.45
CA GLU A 886 -5.53 67.53 -3.13
C GLU A 886 -4.36 67.32 -4.08
N ASN A 887 -3.87 66.08 -4.12
CA ASN A 887 -2.90 65.65 -5.12
C ASN A 887 -3.58 64.69 -6.11
N ALA A 888 -4.66 65.16 -6.73
CA ALA A 888 -5.56 64.33 -7.53
C ALA A 888 -5.18 64.31 -9.01
N PHE A 889 -5.36 63.16 -9.69
CA PHE A 889 -5.21 63.10 -11.14
C PHE A 889 -6.20 64.05 -11.81
N CYS A 890 -5.69 64.89 -12.71
CA CYS A 890 -6.50 65.88 -13.42
C CYS A 890 -7.36 66.75 -12.49
N SER A 891 -6.87 67.04 -11.27
CA SER A 891 -7.54 67.92 -10.30
C SER A 891 -9.00 67.52 -10.00
N ASN A 892 -9.37 66.25 -10.18
CA ASN A 892 -10.76 65.75 -10.15
C ASN A 892 -11.73 66.40 -11.17
N HIS A 893 -11.25 67.27 -12.05
CA HIS A 893 -12.04 67.99 -13.07
C HIS A 893 -11.70 67.57 -14.50
N GLY A 894 -11.13 66.38 -14.65
CA GLY A 894 -10.86 65.78 -15.95
C GLY A 894 -10.76 64.27 -15.89
N ILE A 895 -10.73 63.67 -17.07
CA ILE A 895 -10.51 62.23 -17.23
C ILE A 895 -9.05 62.04 -17.65
N CYS A 896 -8.31 61.27 -16.86
CA CYS A 896 -6.96 60.85 -17.20
C CYS A 896 -7.00 59.70 -18.21
N ASP A 897 -6.33 59.87 -19.35
CA ASP A 897 -5.97 58.77 -20.23
C ASP A 897 -4.62 58.19 -19.81
N PHE A 898 -4.66 57.08 -19.06
CA PHE A 898 -3.46 56.42 -18.56
C PHE A 898 -2.60 55.78 -19.66
N SER A 899 -3.04 55.69 -20.91
CA SER A 899 -2.17 55.22 -22.01
C SER A 899 -1.25 56.33 -22.54
N THR A 900 -1.69 57.59 -22.43
CA THR A 900 -0.95 58.76 -22.92
C THR A 900 -0.41 59.65 -21.81
N GLY A 901 -0.97 59.57 -20.60
CA GLY A 901 -0.68 60.47 -19.47
C GLY A 901 -1.32 61.86 -19.64
N ILE A 902 -2.35 61.98 -20.46
CA ILE A 902 -2.98 63.27 -20.80
C ILE A 902 -4.33 63.42 -20.10
N CYS A 903 -4.55 64.58 -19.48
CA CYS A 903 -5.85 64.95 -18.93
C CYS A 903 -6.77 65.55 -19.99
N THR A 904 -7.97 65.00 -20.11
CA THR A 904 -9.08 65.63 -20.85
C THR A 904 -10.00 66.33 -19.87
N CYS A 905 -9.93 67.67 -19.84
CA CYS A 905 -10.68 68.47 -18.88
C CYS A 905 -12.18 68.49 -19.17
N HIS A 906 -12.98 68.52 -18.11
CA HIS A 906 -14.42 68.78 -18.19
C HIS A 906 -14.69 70.21 -18.67
N ALA A 907 -15.93 70.48 -19.09
CA ALA A 907 -16.30 71.79 -19.59
C ALA A 907 -16.05 72.88 -18.54
N ASN A 908 -15.43 73.99 -18.97
CA ASN A 908 -15.00 75.12 -18.14
C ASN A 908 -13.80 74.84 -17.21
N TYR A 909 -13.05 73.77 -17.44
CA TYR A 909 -11.78 73.53 -16.74
C TYR A 909 -10.61 73.49 -17.72
N GLY A 910 -9.47 74.02 -17.29
CA GLY A 910 -8.26 74.17 -18.09
C GLY A 910 -6.98 74.01 -17.26
N GLY A 911 -5.83 74.24 -17.89
CA GLY A 911 -4.54 74.10 -17.23
C GLY A 911 -4.33 75.14 -16.12
N SER A 912 -3.71 74.73 -15.01
CA SER A 912 -3.46 75.59 -13.86
C SER A 912 -1.98 75.97 -13.70
N ASP A 913 -1.73 76.97 -12.87
CA ASP A 913 -0.39 77.37 -12.41
C ASP A 913 0.03 76.70 -11.09
N GLY A 914 -0.78 75.74 -10.60
CA GLY A 914 -0.60 75.08 -9.31
C GLY A 914 -1.04 75.91 -8.09
N LYS A 915 -1.55 77.14 -8.30
CA LYS A 915 -1.96 78.07 -7.24
C LYS A 915 -3.43 78.50 -7.36
N GLY A 916 -4.22 77.76 -8.13
CA GLY A 916 -5.62 78.08 -8.43
C GLY A 916 -5.81 79.12 -9.55
N GLY A 917 -4.73 79.54 -10.22
CA GLY A 917 -4.76 80.44 -11.39
C GLY A 917 -4.58 79.69 -12.72
N PRO A 918 -4.79 80.37 -13.86
CA PRO A 918 -4.56 79.79 -15.18
C PRO A 918 -3.06 79.59 -15.41
N GLY A 919 -2.66 78.43 -15.93
CA GLY A 919 -1.26 78.12 -16.18
C GLY A 919 -1.04 77.02 -17.20
N THR A 920 0.22 76.62 -17.35
CA THR A 920 0.65 75.65 -18.37
C THR A 920 0.56 74.20 -17.93
N ILE A 921 0.24 73.93 -16.66
CA ILE A 921 0.10 72.57 -16.14
C ILE A 921 -1.24 72.05 -16.63
N ALA A 922 -1.23 71.09 -17.56
CA ALA A 922 -2.44 70.52 -18.15
C ALA A 922 -3.15 69.52 -17.20
N ASN A 923 -3.49 69.96 -15.99
CA ASN A 923 -4.09 69.16 -14.91
C ASN A 923 -5.57 69.47 -14.67
N CYS A 924 -6.22 70.33 -15.47
CA CYS A 924 -7.63 70.70 -15.27
C CYS A 924 -7.94 71.41 -13.94
N GLY A 925 -6.92 71.92 -13.23
CA GLY A 925 -7.08 72.54 -11.92
C GLY A 925 -7.52 74.01 -11.94
N PHE A 926 -7.76 74.60 -13.12
CA PHE A 926 -8.22 75.98 -13.24
C PHE A 926 -9.64 76.03 -13.81
N HIS A 927 -10.55 76.72 -13.14
CA HIS A 927 -11.91 76.95 -13.62
C HIS A 927 -11.97 78.19 -14.54
N GLU A 928 -12.17 77.95 -15.84
CA GLU A 928 -12.36 78.97 -16.86
C GLU A 928 -13.77 79.58 -16.77
N VAL A 929 -13.90 80.73 -16.10
CA VAL A 929 -15.15 81.50 -16.11
C VAL A 929 -15.36 82.12 -17.50
N LYS A 930 -16.01 81.40 -18.41
CA LYS A 930 -16.52 81.98 -19.66
C LYS A 930 -17.72 82.87 -19.33
N TYR A 931 -17.50 84.18 -19.18
CA TYR A 931 -18.60 85.13 -19.20
C TYR A 931 -19.36 84.96 -20.52
N ALA A 932 -20.64 84.61 -20.44
CA ALA A 932 -21.53 84.67 -21.59
C ALA A 932 -21.54 86.11 -22.11
N THR A 933 -20.96 86.33 -23.29
CA THR A 933 -21.21 87.56 -24.05
C THR A 933 -22.70 87.55 -24.40
N GLY A 934 -23.46 88.40 -23.72
CA GLY A 934 -24.89 88.61 -23.95
C GLY A 934 -25.20 89.23 -25.30
#